data_AF-A0A497XTY6-F1
#
_entry.id   AF-A0A497XTY6-F1
#
_cell.length_a   1.000
_cell.length_b   1.000
_cell.length_c   1.000
_cell.angle_alpha   90.00
_cell.angle_beta   90.00
_cell.angle_gamma   90.00
#
_symmetry.space_group_name_H-M   'P 1'
#
loop_
_entity.id
_entity.type
_entity.pdbx_description
1 polymer ?
#
loop_
_entity_poly.entity_id
_entity_poly.type
_entity_poly.pdbx_seq_one_letter_code
_entity_poly.pdbx_strand_id
1 'polypeptide(L)'
;MQIQVNRVFKVLMSIAFIFLSITQTHAQNISLAGKWRFKIDAKDEGIKGKWYSAILPESVHLPGSMAGNLKGDDITLKTKWTGSIYDSSYFFHPRLEKYRKPGNLKMPFWLTPAKHYTGAAWYQKDIVIPASWKGKRMVLSLEYPHSETRVWIDDIEIGTQYTFVVAQNFELPANLKAGKHTITLLIDNRIKAINVGQDSHSLTDHTQGNWNGVVGKMEVIAGSPVYFEDIQVYPDLKKKSAKVKIQLKAGANQSSAGKIILSASSFNTKNVLQVKPVTATYQITNGEGSLEINLPMGDKIATWDEFDPALYRLTATLLSKDGKKDEKKVQFGMREFKAVGRTFEINGRPVFLRGTVNNCEFPLTGYPSMDVAAWVRIFKISKAHGLNHMRFHSFCPPEAAFIAADQIGFYLQPEGPSWANHGTSIGDGKPIDQFIYDETNRMTKNYGNYASFCMMAYGNEPRGRQVEYLTKFNNYWKAKDSRRLYTGASVGGSWPVIPNNEYMVRAGARGLDWGRKPESISTYAKQIEQFTVPFVAHEMGQYCAFPNFDEIKKYTGVYRAKNFEMFQEDLKDHDMANQGHDFLMASGKLQALCYKNEIEKALRTPNYNGYQLLSLNDYPGQGTALVGVLDAFWDEKGYITAKEFKRFSNSTVPLLKVSKFVFTNNETLEAAVEVAHFGQAPIENAKLSWTLNDEGGVNVAKGNFNPKALAVTNCIAIGEIKFPLSGITKAAKLKLEVTIDGTEFANDWNFWVYPAHLPAVKSNVYYCTSLDDKARSVLADGGNVFLNAAGKIVKGKEVVQSFLPVFWNTSWFKMRPPHTLGILCDPKHAAFKNFPTDYHSEMQWWEIVNKSQVMNLEDFPSGFRPIIQPIDTWFLNRRLALVFEAKVGKGKLVVSSANLSPDLKDTPASQQLYFSLQQYMMSDQFNPKYEVAFNTVKDIFESPSKIQFDTFTKDSPDELKPKPNSN
;
A
#
# COMPACT_ATOMS: atom_id res chain seq x y z
N MET A 1 -14.42 -65.71 -42.15
CA MET A 1 -13.40 -64.67 -41.90
C MET A 1 -13.54 -63.40 -42.77
N GLN A 2 -14.41 -63.35 -43.78
CA GLN A 2 -14.57 -62.18 -44.68
C GLN A 2 -15.67 -61.18 -44.27
N ILE A 3 -16.52 -61.49 -43.28
CA ILE A 3 -17.65 -60.64 -42.88
C ILE A 3 -17.28 -59.70 -41.70
N GLN A 4 -16.23 -60.01 -40.93
CA GLN A 4 -15.76 -59.14 -39.84
C GLN A 4 -14.83 -58.00 -40.31
N VAL A 5 -14.15 -58.15 -41.45
CA VAL A 5 -13.22 -57.13 -41.96
C VAL A 5 -13.98 -55.90 -42.50
N ASN A 6 -15.17 -56.08 -43.07
CA ASN A 6 -15.96 -54.98 -43.65
C ASN A 6 -16.70 -54.09 -42.62
N ARG A 7 -16.95 -54.58 -41.39
CA ARG A 7 -17.52 -53.76 -40.31
C ARG A 7 -16.46 -52.91 -39.60
N VAL A 8 -15.25 -53.43 -39.44
CA VAL A 8 -14.13 -52.70 -38.83
C VAL A 8 -13.63 -51.58 -39.76
N PHE A 9 -13.62 -51.80 -41.08
CA PHE A 9 -13.22 -50.77 -42.04
C PHE A 9 -14.21 -49.60 -42.14
N LYS A 10 -15.52 -49.86 -42.05
CA LYS A 10 -16.55 -48.79 -42.02
C LYS A 10 -16.54 -47.98 -40.72
N VAL A 11 -16.28 -48.62 -39.57
CA VAL A 11 -16.16 -47.92 -38.27
C VAL A 11 -14.87 -47.09 -38.21
N LEU A 12 -13.76 -47.57 -38.78
CA LEU A 12 -12.52 -46.79 -38.88
C LEU A 12 -12.63 -45.62 -39.86
N MET A 13 -13.39 -45.76 -40.96
CA MET A 13 -13.65 -44.64 -41.88
C MET A 13 -14.61 -43.59 -41.29
N SER A 14 -15.58 -44.00 -40.47
CA SER A 14 -16.46 -43.07 -39.73
C SER A 14 -15.74 -42.37 -38.57
N ILE A 15 -14.78 -43.03 -37.92
CA ILE A 15 -13.92 -42.39 -36.90
C ILE A 15 -12.90 -41.45 -37.57
N ALA A 16 -12.36 -41.79 -38.74
CA ALA A 16 -11.49 -40.89 -39.51
C ALA A 16 -12.24 -39.66 -40.07
N PHE A 17 -13.52 -39.79 -40.44
CA PHE A 17 -14.34 -38.64 -40.87
C PHE A 17 -14.87 -37.77 -39.72
N ILE A 18 -14.95 -38.29 -38.49
CA ILE A 18 -15.26 -37.50 -37.29
C ILE A 18 -14.03 -36.75 -36.75
N PHE A 19 -12.81 -37.19 -37.09
CA PHE A 19 -11.57 -36.50 -36.73
C PHE A 19 -11.04 -35.51 -37.79
N LEU A 20 -11.72 -35.34 -38.93
CA LEU A 20 -11.26 -34.48 -40.04
C LEU A 20 -12.09 -33.20 -40.29
N SER A 21 -13.01 -32.81 -39.42
CA SER A 21 -13.76 -31.55 -39.59
C SER A 21 -14.23 -30.90 -38.28
N ILE A 22 -13.42 -30.98 -37.23
CA ILE A 22 -13.45 -29.99 -36.15
C ILE A 22 -12.13 -29.21 -36.21
N THR A 23 -11.96 -28.40 -37.24
CA THR A 23 -11.07 -27.24 -37.10
C THR A 23 -11.72 -26.35 -36.06
N GLN A 24 -11.27 -26.44 -34.81
CA GLN A 24 -11.48 -25.37 -33.85
C GLN A 24 -10.93 -24.11 -34.50
N THR A 25 -11.80 -23.26 -35.02
CA THR A 25 -11.47 -21.93 -35.52
C THR A 25 -11.17 -21.05 -34.32
N HIS A 26 -10.06 -21.33 -33.62
CA HIS A 26 -9.46 -20.39 -32.69
C HIS A 26 -8.81 -19.26 -33.49
N ALA A 27 -8.80 -18.07 -32.90
CA ALA A 27 -8.05 -16.95 -33.45
C ALA A 27 -6.60 -17.38 -33.69
N GLN A 28 -6.07 -17.03 -34.86
CA GLN A 28 -4.68 -17.27 -35.18
C GLN A 28 -3.90 -16.02 -34.80
N ASN A 29 -2.86 -16.18 -33.99
CA ASN A 29 -2.12 -15.05 -33.42
C ASN A 29 -0.68 -15.07 -33.91
N ILE A 30 -0.16 -13.90 -34.27
CA ILE A 30 1.27 -13.66 -34.49
C ILE A 30 1.77 -12.90 -33.27
N SER A 31 2.61 -13.53 -32.45
CA SER A 31 3.30 -12.83 -31.37
C SER A 31 4.31 -11.84 -31.96
N LEU A 32 4.35 -10.63 -31.39
CA LEU A 32 5.31 -9.60 -31.76
C LEU A 32 6.46 -9.46 -30.76
N ALA A 33 6.54 -10.35 -29.77
CA ALA A 33 7.60 -10.32 -28.78
C ALA A 33 9.00 -10.51 -29.40
N GLY A 34 10.02 -10.09 -28.65
CA GLY A 34 11.44 -10.21 -29.00
C GLY A 34 12.03 -8.90 -29.51
N LYS A 35 12.97 -9.00 -30.45
CA LYS A 35 13.73 -7.84 -30.94
C LYS A 35 12.88 -6.94 -31.86
N TRP A 36 12.96 -5.63 -31.61
CA TRP A 36 12.37 -4.55 -32.41
C TRP A 36 13.48 -3.59 -32.84
N ARG A 37 13.40 -3.04 -34.05
CA ARG A 37 14.27 -1.90 -34.43
C ARG A 37 13.76 -0.65 -33.73
N PHE A 38 14.66 0.28 -33.43
CA PHE A 38 14.40 1.38 -32.51
C PHE A 38 15.09 2.68 -32.91
N LYS A 39 14.47 3.82 -32.57
CA LYS A 39 15.10 5.14 -32.63
C LYS A 39 14.42 6.13 -31.67
N ILE A 40 15.23 6.86 -30.90
CA ILE A 40 14.77 7.98 -30.07
C ILE A 40 14.44 9.18 -30.95
N ASP A 41 13.33 9.88 -30.67
CA ASP A 41 12.88 11.07 -31.39
C ASP A 41 12.74 12.29 -30.48
N ALA A 42 13.85 12.69 -29.84
CA ALA A 42 13.87 13.78 -28.88
C ALA A 42 13.54 15.17 -29.48
N LYS A 43 13.51 15.28 -30.82
CA LYS A 43 13.30 16.53 -31.57
C LYS A 43 12.06 16.51 -32.47
N ASP A 44 11.22 15.48 -32.38
CA ASP A 44 10.01 15.30 -33.20
C ASP A 44 10.29 15.32 -34.73
N GLU A 45 11.44 14.79 -35.15
CA GLU A 45 11.88 14.76 -36.54
C GLU A 45 11.32 13.56 -37.31
N GLY A 46 10.87 12.51 -36.60
CA GLY A 46 10.58 11.21 -37.22
C GLY A 46 9.41 11.19 -38.19
N ILE A 47 8.36 12.00 -37.93
CA ILE A 47 7.23 12.13 -38.86
C ILE A 47 7.68 12.84 -40.15
N LYS A 48 8.36 13.98 -40.03
CA LYS A 48 8.87 14.75 -41.18
C LYS A 48 9.89 13.94 -41.97
N GLY A 49 10.74 13.18 -41.28
CA GLY A 49 11.72 12.27 -41.85
C GLY A 49 11.16 10.95 -42.36
N LYS A 50 9.85 10.71 -42.26
CA LYS A 50 9.17 9.47 -42.67
C LYS A 50 9.80 8.20 -42.13
N TRP A 51 10.18 8.19 -40.84
CA TRP A 51 10.87 7.04 -40.24
C TRP A 51 10.04 5.75 -40.23
N TYR A 52 8.72 5.84 -40.35
CA TYR A 52 7.85 4.68 -40.57
C TYR A 52 8.16 3.89 -41.85
N SER A 53 8.75 4.52 -42.87
CA SER A 53 9.18 3.88 -44.12
C SER A 53 10.69 3.63 -44.20
N ALA A 54 11.46 4.04 -43.18
CA ALA A 54 12.91 3.83 -43.12
C ALA A 54 13.28 2.69 -42.17
N ILE A 55 14.48 2.13 -42.31
CA ILE A 55 15.01 1.14 -41.37
C ILE A 55 15.61 1.87 -40.16
N LEU A 56 15.08 1.62 -38.97
CA LEU A 56 15.62 2.23 -37.74
C LEU A 56 16.97 1.58 -37.35
N PRO A 57 17.95 2.37 -36.87
CA PRO A 57 19.35 1.95 -36.73
C PRO A 57 19.65 1.13 -35.47
N GLU A 58 18.85 1.27 -34.41
CA GLU A 58 19.08 0.60 -33.13
C GLU A 58 18.08 -0.54 -32.92
N SER A 59 18.18 -1.21 -31.77
CA SER A 59 17.20 -2.22 -31.38
C SER A 59 16.94 -2.25 -29.88
N VAL A 60 15.76 -2.74 -29.53
CA VAL A 60 15.29 -3.03 -28.16
C VAL A 60 14.56 -4.37 -28.14
N HIS A 61 14.32 -4.92 -26.97
CA HIS A 61 13.43 -6.05 -26.75
C HIS A 61 12.11 -5.55 -26.17
N LEU A 62 11.01 -5.97 -26.81
CA LEU A 62 9.64 -5.77 -26.32
C LEU A 62 8.97 -7.15 -26.16
N PRO A 63 8.05 -7.34 -25.19
CA PRO A 63 7.58 -6.34 -24.24
C PRO A 63 8.66 -5.87 -23.25
N GLY A 64 8.64 -4.59 -22.91
CA GLY A 64 9.60 -3.92 -22.04
C GLY A 64 9.55 -2.39 -22.16
N SER A 65 10.33 -1.71 -21.32
CA SER A 65 10.50 -0.26 -21.34
C SER A 65 11.85 0.14 -21.93
N MET A 66 11.99 1.41 -22.33
CA MET A 66 13.29 1.98 -22.70
C MET A 66 14.33 1.83 -21.59
N ALA A 67 13.96 2.10 -20.33
CA ALA A 67 14.86 1.96 -19.20
C ALA A 67 15.32 0.50 -18.99
N GLY A 68 14.41 -0.47 -19.16
CA GLY A 68 14.76 -1.90 -19.15
C GLY A 68 15.71 -2.33 -20.28
N ASN A 69 15.74 -1.56 -21.38
CA ASN A 69 16.67 -1.73 -22.50
C ASN A 69 17.90 -0.82 -22.42
N LEU A 70 18.10 -0.11 -21.31
CA LEU A 70 19.17 0.87 -21.11
C LEU A 70 19.18 1.98 -22.18
N LYS A 71 18.00 2.38 -22.66
CA LYS A 71 17.78 3.50 -23.57
C LYS A 71 17.26 4.72 -22.81
N GLY A 72 17.73 5.90 -23.19
CA GLY A 72 17.43 7.17 -22.53
C GLY A 72 18.69 7.86 -21.99
N ASP A 73 18.49 8.94 -21.25
CA ASP A 73 19.55 9.76 -20.70
C ASP A 73 20.05 9.21 -19.36
N ASP A 74 21.32 9.45 -19.06
CA ASP A 74 21.87 9.24 -17.71
C ASP A 74 21.26 10.21 -16.70
N ILE A 75 21.16 9.76 -15.45
CA ILE A 75 20.64 10.59 -14.38
C ILE A 75 21.70 11.62 -13.97
N THR A 76 21.31 12.89 -13.98
CA THR A 76 22.16 14.03 -13.63
C THR A 76 21.35 15.04 -12.80
N LEU A 77 22.01 16.06 -12.26
CA LEU A 77 21.33 17.19 -11.62
C LEU A 77 20.42 18.00 -12.56
N LYS A 78 20.54 17.79 -13.88
CA LYS A 78 19.73 18.46 -14.91
C LYS A 78 18.60 17.56 -15.44
N THR A 79 18.44 16.34 -14.91
CA THR A 79 17.35 15.44 -15.28
C THR A 79 16.01 16.13 -15.02
N LYS A 80 15.17 16.18 -16.05
CA LYS A 80 13.82 16.74 -15.97
C LYS A 80 12.86 15.63 -15.59
N TRP A 81 12.56 15.54 -14.30
CA TRP A 81 11.60 14.58 -13.76
C TRP A 81 10.17 14.93 -14.21
N THR A 82 9.34 13.91 -14.34
CA THR A 82 7.88 14.07 -14.44
C THR A 82 7.29 14.37 -13.07
N GLY A 83 7.73 13.64 -12.03
CA GLY A 83 7.28 13.86 -10.66
C GLY A 83 7.85 15.14 -10.03
N SER A 84 7.13 15.70 -9.08
CA SER A 84 7.50 16.95 -8.40
C SER A 84 8.49 16.71 -7.26
N ILE A 85 9.43 17.64 -7.05
CA ILE A 85 10.34 17.63 -5.88
C ILE A 85 9.89 18.73 -4.90
N TYR A 86 9.58 18.35 -3.66
CA TYR A 86 9.05 19.27 -2.63
C TYR A 86 10.09 19.71 -1.60
N ASP A 87 11.24 19.03 -1.56
CA ASP A 87 12.35 19.36 -0.67
C ASP A 87 13.57 19.78 -1.51
N SER A 88 13.87 21.08 -1.47
CA SER A 88 14.99 21.65 -2.21
C SER A 88 16.31 21.64 -1.42
N SER A 89 16.29 21.27 -0.14
CA SER A 89 17.48 21.31 0.73
C SER A 89 18.62 20.45 0.19
N TYR A 90 18.29 19.34 -0.48
CA TYR A 90 19.26 18.47 -1.17
C TYR A 90 20.14 19.22 -2.17
N PHE A 91 19.65 20.28 -2.82
CA PHE A 91 20.42 21.00 -3.83
C PHE A 91 21.40 22.02 -3.24
N PHE A 92 21.14 22.50 -2.02
CA PHE A 92 21.84 23.66 -1.46
C PHE A 92 22.62 23.34 -0.18
N HIS A 93 22.23 22.31 0.58
CA HIS A 93 22.86 22.02 1.87
C HIS A 93 24.31 21.51 1.67
N PRO A 94 25.33 22.10 2.34
CA PRO A 94 26.73 21.69 2.21
C PRO A 94 26.99 20.23 2.59
N ARG A 95 26.38 19.73 3.67
CA ARG A 95 26.46 18.31 4.09
C ARG A 95 26.13 17.32 2.94
N LEU A 96 25.23 17.69 2.04
CA LEU A 96 24.77 16.83 0.95
C LEU A 96 25.58 17.00 -0.34
N GLU A 97 26.58 17.90 -0.37
CA GLU A 97 27.34 18.24 -1.58
C GLU A 97 28.06 17.05 -2.20
N LYS A 98 28.59 16.14 -1.36
CA LYS A 98 29.28 14.94 -1.84
C LYS A 98 28.39 14.01 -2.67
N TYR A 99 27.07 14.06 -2.48
CA TYR A 99 26.09 13.28 -3.24
C TYR A 99 25.64 13.93 -4.54
N ARG A 100 26.13 15.15 -4.84
CA ARG A 100 25.86 15.88 -6.10
C ARG A 100 27.02 15.78 -7.10
N LYS A 101 28.14 15.18 -6.69
CA LYS A 101 29.35 15.07 -7.53
C LYS A 101 29.18 13.99 -8.60
N PRO A 102 29.75 14.20 -9.82
CA PRO A 102 29.80 13.16 -10.84
C PRO A 102 30.33 11.83 -10.28
N GLY A 103 29.69 10.72 -10.65
CA GLY A 103 30.06 9.38 -10.15
C GLY A 103 29.52 9.01 -8.76
N ASN A 104 28.96 9.97 -8.00
CA ASN A 104 28.37 9.71 -6.68
C ASN A 104 26.97 10.36 -6.53
N LEU A 105 26.23 10.50 -7.63
CA LEU A 105 24.90 11.09 -7.60
C LEU A 105 23.92 10.21 -6.83
N LYS A 106 23.38 10.70 -5.70
CA LYS A 106 22.39 9.99 -4.87
C LYS A 106 21.28 10.93 -4.45
N MET A 107 20.08 10.73 -4.98
CA MET A 107 18.93 11.56 -4.68
C MET A 107 18.07 10.91 -3.59
N PRO A 108 17.56 11.67 -2.60
CA PRO A 108 16.83 11.08 -1.47
C PRO A 108 15.31 10.95 -1.71
N PHE A 109 14.81 11.46 -2.84
CA PHE A 109 13.37 11.67 -3.04
C PHE A 109 12.61 10.39 -3.43
N TRP A 110 13.25 9.51 -4.20
CA TRP A 110 12.70 8.23 -4.66
C TRP A 110 13.81 7.35 -5.23
N LEU A 111 13.47 6.14 -5.70
CA LEU A 111 14.42 5.23 -6.32
C LEU A 111 14.99 5.80 -7.62
N THR A 112 16.28 5.64 -7.85
CA THR A 112 16.93 6.18 -9.06
C THR A 112 16.81 5.19 -10.23
N PRO A 113 16.18 5.56 -11.36
CA PRO A 113 16.10 4.68 -12.51
C PRO A 113 17.46 4.55 -13.21
N ALA A 114 17.70 3.44 -13.90
CA ALA A 114 18.94 3.21 -14.66
C ALA A 114 19.13 4.20 -15.81
N LYS A 115 18.02 4.61 -16.45
CA LYS A 115 17.93 5.63 -17.51
C LYS A 115 16.61 6.37 -17.39
N HIS A 116 16.56 7.61 -17.83
CA HIS A 116 15.32 8.40 -17.87
C HIS A 116 15.10 8.98 -19.27
N TYR A 117 13.86 8.94 -19.78
CA TYR A 117 13.51 9.57 -21.05
C TYR A 117 12.02 9.93 -21.11
N THR A 118 11.74 11.17 -21.49
CA THR A 118 10.39 11.68 -21.74
C THR A 118 10.37 12.31 -23.12
N GLY A 119 9.61 11.73 -24.04
CA GLY A 119 9.58 12.13 -25.45
C GLY A 119 9.03 11.04 -26.36
N ALA A 120 9.05 11.34 -27.66
CA ALA A 120 8.66 10.39 -28.69
C ALA A 120 9.77 9.36 -28.93
N ALA A 121 9.39 8.10 -29.20
CA ALA A 121 10.28 7.03 -29.60
C ALA A 121 9.62 6.09 -30.62
N TRP A 122 10.42 5.59 -31.56
CA TRP A 122 9.97 4.77 -32.68
C TRP A 122 10.40 3.31 -32.52
N TYR A 123 9.49 2.39 -32.84
CA TYR A 123 9.70 0.95 -32.77
C TYR A 123 9.24 0.28 -34.06
N GLN A 124 10.01 -0.66 -34.60
CA GLN A 124 9.65 -1.41 -35.81
C GLN A 124 9.82 -2.93 -35.69
N LYS A 125 8.86 -3.66 -36.27
CA LYS A 125 8.87 -5.13 -36.35
C LYS A 125 8.41 -5.60 -37.72
N ASP A 126 9.20 -6.48 -38.32
CA ASP A 126 8.78 -7.20 -39.51
C ASP A 126 7.88 -8.37 -39.10
N ILE A 127 6.79 -8.57 -39.84
CA ILE A 127 5.86 -9.68 -39.69
C ILE A 127 5.60 -10.33 -41.04
N VAL A 128 5.08 -11.55 -41.03
CA VAL A 128 4.61 -12.25 -42.23
C VAL A 128 3.15 -12.61 -42.06
N ILE A 129 2.28 -12.02 -42.89
CA ILE A 129 0.85 -12.32 -42.91
C ILE A 129 0.62 -13.58 -43.76
N PRO A 130 0.07 -14.67 -43.19
CA PRO A 130 -0.20 -15.90 -43.93
C PRO A 130 -1.29 -15.72 -44.99
N ALA A 131 -1.19 -16.47 -46.09
CA ALA A 131 -2.24 -16.48 -47.13
C ALA A 131 -3.62 -16.94 -46.59
N SER A 132 -3.63 -17.78 -45.55
CA SER A 132 -4.84 -18.25 -44.87
C SER A 132 -5.59 -17.17 -44.09
N TRP A 133 -5.04 -15.95 -43.97
CA TRP A 133 -5.69 -14.82 -43.30
C TRP A 133 -6.52 -13.95 -44.25
N LYS A 134 -6.53 -14.25 -45.56
CA LYS A 134 -7.35 -13.54 -46.54
C LYS A 134 -8.82 -13.51 -46.11
N GLY A 135 -9.39 -12.30 -46.03
CA GLY A 135 -10.79 -12.08 -45.67
C GLY A 135 -11.11 -12.20 -44.16
N LYS A 136 -10.09 -12.39 -43.32
CA LYS A 136 -10.24 -12.33 -41.86
C LYS A 136 -10.14 -10.89 -41.36
N ARG A 137 -10.75 -10.64 -40.20
CA ARG A 137 -10.52 -9.41 -39.45
C ARG A 137 -9.17 -9.50 -38.75
N MET A 138 -8.34 -8.47 -38.87
CA MET A 138 -7.03 -8.41 -38.23
C MET A 138 -6.95 -7.24 -37.25
N VAL A 139 -6.48 -7.50 -36.04
CA VAL A 139 -6.29 -6.47 -35.00
C VAL A 139 -4.88 -6.57 -34.45
N LEU A 140 -4.17 -5.44 -34.41
CA LEU A 140 -2.96 -5.29 -33.60
C LEU A 140 -3.38 -4.97 -32.16
N SER A 141 -3.02 -5.82 -31.21
CA SER A 141 -3.25 -5.63 -29.78
C SER A 141 -1.94 -5.37 -29.06
N LEU A 142 -1.89 -4.29 -28.29
CA LEU A 142 -0.74 -3.87 -27.48
C LEU A 142 -1.20 -3.75 -26.02
N GLU A 143 -0.74 -4.66 -25.17
CA GLU A 143 -1.02 -4.62 -23.74
C GLU A 143 -0.11 -3.60 -23.05
N TYR A 144 -0.75 -2.60 -22.44
CA TYR A 144 -0.12 -1.58 -21.60
C TYR A 144 1.05 -0.83 -22.30
N PRO A 145 0.83 -0.16 -23.45
CA PRO A 145 1.75 0.87 -23.93
C PRO A 145 1.65 2.15 -23.09
N HIS A 146 2.75 2.90 -22.96
CA HIS A 146 2.79 4.14 -22.17
C HIS A 146 3.26 5.34 -23.00
N SER A 147 2.37 6.26 -23.41
CA SER A 147 0.91 6.23 -23.18
C SER A 147 0.10 6.56 -24.42
N GLU A 148 0.54 7.53 -25.23
CA GLU A 148 0.01 7.76 -26.57
C GLU A 148 0.78 6.90 -27.59
N THR A 149 0.08 6.08 -28.37
CA THR A 149 0.68 5.25 -29.42
C THR A 149 0.05 5.55 -30.77
N ARG A 150 0.88 5.79 -31.78
CA ARG A 150 0.49 5.91 -33.18
C ARG A 150 1.09 4.76 -33.99
N VAL A 151 0.30 4.20 -34.90
CA VAL A 151 0.63 2.94 -35.59
C VAL A 151 0.63 3.11 -37.11
N TRP A 152 1.60 2.48 -37.76
CA TRP A 152 1.64 2.26 -39.21
C TRP A 152 1.81 0.78 -39.54
N ILE A 153 1.25 0.37 -40.66
CA ILE A 153 1.62 -0.86 -41.37
C ILE A 153 2.23 -0.45 -42.71
N ASP A 154 3.49 -0.82 -42.93
CA ASP A 154 4.32 -0.30 -44.01
C ASP A 154 4.33 1.23 -44.02
N ASP A 155 3.80 1.87 -45.07
CA ASP A 155 3.68 3.32 -45.21
C ASP A 155 2.27 3.87 -44.87
N ILE A 156 1.34 3.00 -44.48
CA ILE A 156 -0.06 3.35 -44.19
C ILE A 156 -0.25 3.59 -42.70
N GLU A 157 -0.70 4.77 -42.35
CA GLU A 157 -1.09 5.10 -40.98
C GLU A 157 -2.42 4.44 -40.61
N ILE A 158 -2.43 3.77 -39.46
CA ILE A 158 -3.61 3.08 -38.91
C ILE A 158 -4.37 4.00 -37.95
N GLY A 159 -3.66 4.77 -37.13
CA GLY A 159 -4.26 5.74 -36.21
C GLY A 159 -3.50 5.89 -34.90
N THR A 160 -4.09 6.64 -33.98
CA THR A 160 -3.54 6.97 -32.65
C THR A 160 -4.52 6.55 -31.55
N GLN A 161 -3.99 6.02 -30.44
CA GLN A 161 -4.74 5.81 -29.20
C GLN A 161 -3.97 6.35 -28.00
N TYR A 162 -4.72 6.77 -26.97
CA TYR A 162 -4.17 7.23 -25.71
C TYR A 162 -5.06 6.76 -24.54
N THR A 163 -4.48 5.97 -23.65
CA THR A 163 -5.12 5.42 -22.45
C THR A 163 -4.04 4.97 -21.47
N PHE A 164 -4.36 4.95 -20.17
CA PHE A 164 -3.54 4.40 -19.09
C PHE A 164 -4.12 3.10 -18.50
N VAL A 165 -5.33 2.72 -18.89
CA VAL A 165 -6.10 1.72 -18.14
C VAL A 165 -6.28 0.38 -18.87
N VAL A 166 -6.19 0.33 -20.20
CA VAL A 166 -6.47 -0.89 -20.98
C VAL A 166 -5.49 -1.09 -22.14
N ALA A 167 -5.49 -2.29 -22.72
CA ALA A 167 -4.78 -2.56 -23.96
C ALA A 167 -5.28 -1.67 -25.12
N GLN A 168 -4.35 -1.27 -25.99
CA GLN A 168 -4.65 -0.49 -27.19
C GLN A 168 -4.82 -1.44 -28.38
N ASN A 169 -5.94 -1.32 -29.09
CA ASN A 169 -6.32 -2.24 -30.16
C ASN A 169 -6.56 -1.48 -31.47
N PHE A 170 -5.79 -1.79 -32.50
CA PHE A 170 -5.84 -1.13 -33.81
C PHE A 170 -6.32 -2.11 -34.88
N GLU A 171 -7.41 -1.78 -35.57
CA GLU A 171 -7.91 -2.59 -36.67
C GLU A 171 -7.05 -2.38 -37.91
N LEU A 172 -6.50 -3.47 -38.46
CA LEU A 172 -5.64 -3.43 -39.64
C LEU A 172 -6.51 -3.45 -40.93
N PRO A 173 -6.00 -2.94 -42.07
CA PRO A 173 -6.75 -2.91 -43.31
C PRO A 173 -7.22 -4.31 -43.73
N ALA A 174 -8.52 -4.44 -44.04
CA ALA A 174 -9.13 -5.73 -44.42
C ALA A 174 -8.54 -6.33 -45.72
N ASN A 175 -7.92 -5.50 -46.55
CA ASN A 175 -7.28 -5.87 -47.81
C ASN A 175 -5.75 -6.06 -47.70
N LEU A 176 -5.20 -6.14 -46.48
CA LEU A 176 -3.77 -6.41 -46.29
C LEU A 176 -3.40 -7.74 -46.97
N LYS A 177 -2.36 -7.70 -47.80
CA LYS A 177 -1.93 -8.84 -48.61
C LYS A 177 -1.20 -9.87 -47.75
N ALA A 178 -1.10 -11.10 -48.25
CA ALA A 178 -0.22 -12.09 -47.66
C ALA A 178 1.24 -11.73 -47.98
N GLY A 179 2.16 -12.04 -47.06
CA GLY A 179 3.59 -11.77 -47.23
C GLY A 179 4.16 -10.88 -46.12
N LYS A 180 5.32 -10.29 -46.41
CA LYS A 180 6.09 -9.49 -45.45
C LYS A 180 5.50 -8.09 -45.30
N HIS A 181 5.33 -7.65 -44.06
CA HIS A 181 4.91 -6.30 -43.69
C HIS A 181 5.75 -5.77 -42.53
N THR A 182 5.77 -4.45 -42.35
CA THR A 182 6.42 -3.80 -41.20
C THR A 182 5.39 -3.08 -40.34
N ILE A 183 5.29 -3.44 -39.06
CA ILE A 183 4.57 -2.62 -38.08
C ILE A 183 5.54 -1.58 -37.53
N THR A 184 5.12 -0.31 -37.56
CA THR A 184 5.82 0.79 -36.90
C THR A 184 4.94 1.38 -35.80
N LEU A 185 5.52 1.57 -34.62
CA LEU A 185 4.92 2.29 -33.49
C LEU A 185 5.69 3.59 -33.23
N LEU A 186 4.96 4.68 -33.01
CA LEU A 186 5.47 5.90 -32.38
C LEU A 186 4.80 6.01 -31.01
N ILE A 187 5.59 5.95 -29.94
CA ILE A 187 5.09 6.05 -28.56
C ILE A 187 5.61 7.33 -27.95
N ASP A 188 4.71 8.11 -27.34
CA ASP A 188 5.00 9.38 -26.69
C ASP A 188 4.41 9.39 -25.27
N ASN A 189 5.27 9.65 -24.30
CA ASN A 189 4.97 9.68 -22.87
C ASN A 189 5.00 11.10 -22.28
N ARG A 190 5.06 12.14 -23.12
CA ARG A 190 4.95 13.53 -22.67
C ARG A 190 3.53 13.84 -22.19
N ILE A 191 3.43 14.59 -21.10
CA ILE A 191 2.17 15.24 -20.72
C ILE A 191 1.87 16.36 -21.74
N LYS A 192 0.75 16.25 -22.46
CA LYS A 192 0.28 17.21 -23.48
C LYS A 192 -1.00 17.91 -23.00
N ALA A 193 -2.01 18.02 -23.87
CA ALA A 193 -3.29 18.66 -23.55
C ALA A 193 -4.11 17.89 -22.50
N ILE A 194 -4.00 16.56 -22.49
CA ILE A 194 -4.59 15.71 -21.44
C ILE A 194 -3.52 15.51 -20.38
N ASN A 195 -3.76 16.14 -19.23
CA ASN A 195 -2.89 16.10 -18.06
C ASN A 195 -3.65 15.51 -16.89
N VAL A 196 -3.30 14.28 -16.51
CA VAL A 196 -3.91 13.58 -15.37
C VAL A 196 -3.32 14.00 -14.01
N GLY A 197 -2.26 14.81 -14.00
CA GLY A 197 -1.50 15.24 -12.83
C GLY A 197 -0.13 14.55 -12.76
N GLN A 198 0.94 15.33 -12.59
CA GLN A 198 2.33 14.86 -12.73
C GLN A 198 2.83 13.97 -11.57
N ASP A 199 2.11 13.99 -10.44
CA ASP A 199 2.35 13.10 -9.29
C ASP A 199 1.39 11.89 -9.30
N SER A 200 0.56 11.73 -10.34
CA SER A 200 -0.37 10.60 -10.45
C SER A 200 0.39 9.29 -10.59
N HIS A 201 0.02 8.26 -9.84
CA HIS A 201 0.70 6.97 -9.87
C HIS A 201 0.56 6.25 -11.20
N SER A 202 -0.33 6.70 -12.07
CA SER A 202 -0.38 6.29 -13.47
C SER A 202 0.87 6.70 -14.27
N LEU A 203 1.58 7.80 -13.96
CA LEU A 203 2.78 8.28 -14.69
C LEU A 203 3.73 9.17 -13.85
N THR A 204 4.36 8.64 -12.80
CA THR A 204 5.21 9.47 -11.93
C THR A 204 6.47 8.76 -11.45
N ASP A 205 7.59 9.51 -11.40
CA ASP A 205 8.89 9.05 -10.88
C ASP A 205 8.87 8.65 -9.41
N HIS A 206 7.83 9.05 -8.67
CA HIS A 206 7.62 8.59 -7.31
C HIS A 206 7.34 7.07 -7.23
N THR A 207 6.84 6.44 -8.31
CA THR A 207 6.44 5.02 -8.30
C THR A 207 6.92 4.26 -9.53
N GLN A 208 6.05 4.06 -10.52
CA GLN A 208 6.39 3.34 -11.76
C GLN A 208 7.28 4.17 -12.69
N GLY A 209 7.38 5.48 -12.52
CA GLY A 209 8.04 6.38 -13.46
C GLY A 209 7.14 6.75 -14.64
N ASN A 210 7.67 7.60 -15.51
CA ASN A 210 7.06 7.94 -16.79
C ASN A 210 7.81 7.19 -17.90
N TRP A 211 7.65 5.87 -17.96
CA TRP A 211 8.39 5.02 -18.89
C TRP A 211 7.84 5.11 -20.33
N ASN A 212 8.62 4.70 -21.33
CA ASN A 212 8.19 4.61 -22.74
C ASN A 212 8.42 3.18 -23.24
N GLY A 213 7.44 2.61 -23.93
CA GLY A 213 7.47 1.25 -24.46
C GLY A 213 6.11 0.56 -24.37
N VAL A 214 6.12 -0.76 -24.56
CA VAL A 214 4.94 -1.63 -24.41
C VAL A 214 5.36 -2.79 -23.52
N VAL A 215 4.73 -2.93 -22.35
CA VAL A 215 5.25 -3.82 -21.29
C VAL A 215 4.50 -5.14 -21.15
N GLY A 216 3.36 -5.29 -21.83
CA GLY A 216 2.60 -6.54 -21.89
C GLY A 216 2.58 -7.19 -23.27
N LYS A 217 1.76 -8.23 -23.39
CA LYS A 217 1.52 -8.99 -24.62
C LYS A 217 1.30 -8.08 -25.84
N MET A 218 1.96 -8.43 -26.93
CA MET A 218 1.83 -7.74 -28.23
C MET A 218 1.59 -8.78 -29.32
N GLU A 219 0.49 -8.65 -30.05
CA GLU A 219 0.12 -9.63 -31.08
C GLU A 219 -0.72 -9.04 -32.20
N VAL A 220 -0.63 -9.64 -33.40
CA VAL A 220 -1.65 -9.49 -34.44
C VAL A 220 -2.59 -10.68 -34.36
N ILE A 221 -3.88 -10.41 -34.23
CA ILE A 221 -4.92 -11.42 -34.04
C ILE A 221 -5.79 -11.44 -35.30
N ALA A 222 -5.91 -12.61 -35.92
CA ALA A 222 -6.85 -12.84 -37.02
C ALA A 222 -8.09 -13.59 -36.55
N GLY A 223 -9.25 -12.97 -36.74
CA GLY A 223 -10.55 -13.47 -36.31
C GLY A 223 -11.61 -13.43 -37.42
N SER A 224 -12.83 -13.84 -37.05
CA SER A 224 -13.98 -13.81 -37.95
C SER A 224 -14.35 -12.36 -38.34
N PRO A 225 -14.77 -12.11 -39.59
CA PRO A 225 -15.30 -10.81 -40.00
C PRO A 225 -16.70 -10.51 -39.41
N VAL A 226 -17.35 -11.50 -38.80
CA VAL A 226 -18.56 -11.34 -37.98
C VAL A 226 -18.23 -11.84 -36.58
N TYR A 227 -18.23 -10.94 -35.60
CA TYR A 227 -17.62 -11.22 -34.29
C TYR A 227 -18.39 -10.59 -33.14
N PHE A 228 -18.12 -11.08 -31.94
CA PHE A 228 -18.54 -10.44 -30.70
C PHE A 228 -17.69 -9.19 -30.46
N GLU A 229 -18.27 -8.00 -30.49
CA GLU A 229 -17.57 -6.77 -30.09
C GLU A 229 -17.43 -6.73 -28.57
N ASP A 230 -18.52 -6.96 -27.85
CA ASP A 230 -18.56 -6.89 -26.38
C ASP A 230 -19.54 -7.91 -25.80
N ILE A 231 -19.22 -8.43 -24.62
CA ILE A 231 -20.07 -9.34 -23.84
C ILE A 231 -19.99 -8.90 -22.38
N GLN A 232 -21.10 -8.41 -21.84
CA GLN A 232 -21.21 -8.00 -20.43
C GLN A 232 -22.19 -8.91 -19.69
N VAL A 233 -21.75 -9.46 -18.56
CA VAL A 233 -22.53 -10.36 -17.73
C VAL A 233 -22.97 -9.62 -16.45
N TYR A 234 -24.28 -9.65 -16.18
CA TYR A 234 -24.92 -9.02 -15.02
C TYR A 234 -25.57 -10.12 -14.17
N PRO A 235 -24.88 -10.59 -13.10
CA PRO A 235 -25.42 -11.54 -12.14
C PRO A 235 -26.65 -10.99 -11.42
N ASP A 236 -27.67 -11.82 -11.21
CA ASP A 236 -28.84 -11.55 -10.38
C ASP A 236 -29.07 -12.75 -9.46
N LEU A 237 -28.61 -12.65 -8.22
CA LEU A 237 -28.75 -13.72 -7.22
C LEU A 237 -30.21 -13.99 -6.87
N LYS A 238 -31.05 -12.96 -6.84
CA LYS A 238 -32.47 -13.08 -6.48
C LYS A 238 -33.25 -13.85 -7.54
N LYS A 239 -32.99 -13.57 -8.82
CA LYS A 239 -33.62 -14.26 -9.96
C LYS A 239 -32.93 -15.55 -10.36
N LYS A 240 -31.81 -15.91 -9.72
CA LYS A 240 -30.98 -17.07 -10.06
C LYS A 240 -30.59 -17.09 -11.53
N SER A 241 -30.24 -15.93 -12.09
CA SER A 241 -29.89 -15.80 -13.50
C SER A 241 -28.75 -14.82 -13.71
N ALA A 242 -28.14 -14.86 -14.89
CA ALA A 242 -27.18 -13.87 -15.34
C ALA A 242 -27.68 -13.27 -16.66
N LYS A 243 -27.91 -11.96 -16.70
CA LYS A 243 -28.25 -11.27 -17.94
C LYS A 243 -26.96 -11.04 -18.73
N VAL A 244 -26.88 -11.55 -19.95
CA VAL A 244 -25.76 -11.40 -20.86
C VAL A 244 -26.13 -10.39 -21.94
N LYS A 245 -25.50 -9.21 -21.92
CA LYS A 245 -25.64 -8.20 -22.98
C LYS A 245 -24.53 -8.41 -24.00
N ILE A 246 -24.90 -8.51 -25.27
CA ILE A 246 -23.99 -8.84 -26.36
C ILE A 246 -24.05 -7.73 -27.40
N GLN A 247 -22.89 -7.23 -27.79
CA GLN A 247 -22.68 -6.39 -28.96
C GLN A 247 -21.96 -7.18 -30.04
N LEU A 248 -22.44 -7.08 -31.26
CA LEU A 248 -21.94 -7.78 -32.43
C LEU A 248 -21.51 -6.78 -33.49
N LYS A 249 -20.44 -7.13 -34.22
CA LYS A 249 -19.98 -6.34 -35.36
C LYS A 249 -19.70 -7.19 -36.59
N ALA A 250 -19.88 -6.55 -37.75
CA ALA A 250 -19.44 -7.02 -39.06
C ALA A 250 -18.80 -5.85 -39.84
N GLY A 251 -18.36 -6.09 -41.08
CA GLY A 251 -17.89 -5.03 -41.96
C GLY A 251 -18.96 -3.96 -42.20
N ALA A 252 -18.55 -2.73 -42.48
CA ALA A 252 -19.47 -1.63 -42.75
C ALA A 252 -20.46 -1.98 -43.88
N ASN A 253 -21.74 -1.64 -43.70
CA ASN A 253 -22.83 -1.96 -44.62
C ASN A 253 -23.06 -3.47 -44.86
N GLN A 254 -22.47 -4.36 -44.06
CA GLN A 254 -22.75 -5.79 -44.13
C GLN A 254 -23.86 -6.17 -43.15
N SER A 255 -24.69 -7.11 -43.57
CA SER A 255 -25.69 -7.73 -42.70
C SER A 255 -25.32 -9.19 -42.45
N SER A 256 -25.62 -9.69 -41.27
CA SER A 256 -25.42 -11.10 -40.91
C SER A 256 -26.53 -11.58 -39.99
N ALA A 257 -26.92 -12.83 -40.14
CA ALA A 257 -27.95 -13.46 -39.32
C ALA A 257 -27.47 -14.84 -38.89
N GLY A 258 -27.90 -15.30 -37.73
CA GLY A 258 -27.51 -16.61 -37.25
C GLY A 258 -28.01 -16.92 -35.85
N LYS A 259 -27.24 -17.75 -35.15
CA LYS A 259 -27.51 -18.17 -33.77
C LYS A 259 -26.31 -17.85 -32.88
N ILE A 260 -26.61 -17.51 -31.63
CA ILE A 260 -25.66 -17.45 -30.53
C ILE A 260 -26.00 -18.55 -29.54
N ILE A 261 -24.99 -19.30 -29.11
CA ILE A 261 -25.09 -20.33 -28.10
C ILE A 261 -24.26 -19.88 -26.90
N LEU A 262 -24.90 -19.78 -25.73
CA LEU A 262 -24.26 -19.46 -24.46
C LEU A 262 -24.24 -20.71 -23.57
N SER A 263 -23.10 -21.07 -23.01
CA SER A 263 -22.97 -22.09 -21.97
C SER A 263 -22.01 -21.61 -20.89
N ALA A 264 -22.15 -22.09 -19.65
CA ALA A 264 -21.21 -21.72 -18.59
C ALA A 264 -20.89 -22.90 -17.67
N SER A 265 -19.66 -22.94 -17.15
CA SER A 265 -19.21 -23.91 -16.14
C SER A 265 -18.57 -23.16 -14.99
N SER A 266 -18.89 -23.54 -13.74
CA SER A 266 -18.14 -23.01 -12.60
C SER A 266 -16.73 -23.61 -12.52
N PHE A 267 -15.82 -22.88 -11.89
CA PHE A 267 -14.47 -23.27 -11.53
C PHE A 267 -14.01 -22.45 -10.31
N ASN A 268 -12.81 -22.71 -9.80
CA ASN A 268 -12.30 -22.09 -8.56
C ASN A 268 -13.22 -22.30 -7.34
N THR A 269 -13.94 -23.41 -7.33
CA THR A 269 -14.82 -23.84 -6.24
C THR A 269 -14.74 -25.35 -6.09
N LYS A 270 -15.09 -25.88 -4.92
CA LYS A 270 -15.06 -27.33 -4.64
C LYS A 270 -16.11 -28.10 -5.46
N ASN A 271 -17.24 -27.47 -5.77
CA ASN A 271 -18.36 -28.10 -6.47
C ASN A 271 -18.53 -27.49 -7.86
N VAL A 272 -18.07 -28.19 -8.90
CA VAL A 272 -18.23 -27.74 -10.29
C VAL A 272 -19.69 -27.87 -10.73
N LEU A 273 -20.26 -26.79 -11.23
CA LEU A 273 -21.64 -26.65 -11.69
C LEU A 273 -21.65 -26.37 -13.18
N GLN A 274 -22.51 -27.07 -13.92
CA GLN A 274 -22.74 -26.84 -15.35
C GLN A 274 -24.05 -26.09 -15.56
N VAL A 275 -23.99 -24.98 -16.28
CA VAL A 275 -25.15 -24.19 -16.69
C VAL A 275 -25.64 -24.70 -18.03
N LYS A 276 -26.95 -24.99 -18.13
CA LYS A 276 -27.56 -25.49 -19.37
C LYS A 276 -27.38 -24.46 -20.50
N PRO A 277 -26.99 -24.90 -21.71
CA PRO A 277 -26.84 -23.98 -22.82
C PRO A 277 -28.14 -23.29 -23.22
N VAL A 278 -28.05 -22.01 -23.59
CA VAL A 278 -29.14 -21.21 -24.16
C VAL A 278 -28.79 -20.82 -25.58
N THR A 279 -29.77 -20.91 -26.49
CA THR A 279 -29.61 -20.49 -27.89
C THR A 279 -30.55 -19.35 -28.20
N ALA A 280 -30.04 -18.30 -28.85
CA ALA A 280 -30.84 -17.19 -29.36
C ALA A 280 -30.48 -16.90 -30.81
N THR A 281 -31.40 -16.32 -31.57
CA THR A 281 -31.11 -15.79 -32.90
C THR A 281 -30.52 -14.40 -32.79
N TYR A 282 -29.67 -14.02 -33.75
CA TYR A 282 -29.15 -12.65 -33.85
C TYR A 282 -29.31 -12.10 -35.26
N GLN A 283 -29.30 -10.78 -35.34
CA GLN A 283 -29.26 -10.02 -36.59
C GLN A 283 -28.23 -8.89 -36.43
N ILE A 284 -27.45 -8.68 -37.47
CA ILE A 284 -26.56 -7.54 -37.67
C ILE A 284 -27.10 -6.81 -38.90
N THR A 285 -27.34 -5.51 -38.75
CA THR A 285 -27.80 -4.62 -39.82
C THR A 285 -26.81 -3.47 -39.93
N ASN A 286 -26.36 -3.16 -41.15
CA ASN A 286 -25.37 -2.10 -41.40
C ASN A 286 -24.09 -2.24 -40.56
N GLY A 287 -23.64 -3.47 -40.31
CA GLY A 287 -22.41 -3.77 -39.59
C GLY A 287 -22.54 -3.86 -38.07
N GLU A 288 -23.71 -3.56 -37.48
CA GLU A 288 -23.91 -3.58 -36.02
C GLU A 288 -25.14 -4.42 -35.61
N GLY A 289 -25.05 -5.05 -34.44
CA GLY A 289 -26.16 -5.81 -33.86
C GLY A 289 -26.02 -5.91 -32.34
N SER A 290 -27.14 -5.99 -31.64
CA SER A 290 -27.15 -6.14 -30.18
C SER A 290 -28.28 -7.05 -29.72
N LEU A 291 -28.08 -7.73 -28.59
CA LEU A 291 -29.11 -8.55 -27.96
C LEU A 291 -28.82 -8.77 -26.47
N GLU A 292 -29.88 -8.95 -25.69
CA GLU A 292 -29.80 -9.39 -24.30
C GLU A 292 -30.33 -10.82 -24.19
N ILE A 293 -29.54 -11.72 -23.59
CA ILE A 293 -29.93 -13.11 -23.33
C ILE A 293 -29.90 -13.33 -21.82
N ASN A 294 -31.00 -13.84 -21.26
CA ASN A 294 -31.00 -14.29 -19.87
C ASN A 294 -30.46 -15.72 -19.80
N LEU A 295 -29.38 -15.94 -19.04
CA LEU A 295 -28.80 -17.25 -18.77
C LEU A 295 -29.32 -17.75 -17.40
N PRO A 296 -30.20 -18.76 -17.35
CA PRO A 296 -30.69 -19.32 -16.09
C PRO A 296 -29.57 -20.11 -15.42
N MET A 297 -29.18 -19.74 -14.20
CA MET A 297 -28.05 -20.38 -13.48
C MET A 297 -28.46 -21.68 -12.78
N GLY A 298 -29.76 -21.98 -12.72
CA GLY A 298 -30.33 -23.15 -12.05
C GLY A 298 -30.56 -22.93 -10.55
N ASP A 299 -31.01 -23.98 -9.85
CA ASP A 299 -31.38 -23.87 -8.44
C ASP A 299 -30.21 -23.82 -7.47
N LYS A 300 -29.05 -24.34 -7.89
CA LYS A 300 -27.80 -24.33 -7.14
C LYS A 300 -26.83 -23.35 -7.78
N ILE A 301 -26.38 -22.36 -7.02
CA ILE A 301 -25.45 -21.32 -7.47
C ILE A 301 -24.26 -21.30 -6.52
N ALA A 302 -23.05 -21.35 -7.06
CA ALA A 302 -21.84 -21.07 -6.30
C ALA A 302 -21.60 -19.55 -6.36
N THR A 303 -21.54 -18.90 -5.20
CA THR A 303 -21.37 -17.44 -5.12
C THR A 303 -19.91 -17.05 -4.97
N TRP A 304 -19.55 -15.84 -5.40
CA TRP A 304 -18.21 -15.30 -5.22
C TRP A 304 -18.15 -14.35 -4.01
N ASP A 305 -17.20 -14.57 -3.09
CA ASP A 305 -16.78 -13.62 -2.04
C ASP A 305 -15.32 -13.88 -1.58
N GLU A 306 -14.88 -13.24 -0.47
CA GLU A 306 -13.52 -13.40 0.06
C GLU A 306 -13.21 -14.80 0.64
N PHE A 307 -14.22 -15.60 0.97
CA PHE A 307 -14.08 -16.92 1.58
C PHE A 307 -14.32 -18.04 0.56
N ASP A 308 -15.30 -17.88 -0.33
CA ASP A 308 -15.60 -18.77 -1.45
C ASP A 308 -15.50 -18.00 -2.78
N PRO A 309 -14.33 -17.97 -3.44
CA PRO A 309 -14.12 -17.23 -4.69
C PRO A 309 -14.61 -18.00 -5.92
N ALA A 310 -15.82 -18.56 -5.89
CA ALA A 310 -16.37 -19.34 -7.00
C ALA A 310 -16.57 -18.49 -8.26
N LEU A 311 -16.10 -18.97 -9.40
CA LEU A 311 -16.17 -18.26 -10.69
C LEU A 311 -16.88 -19.13 -11.74
N TYR A 312 -17.38 -18.51 -12.79
CA TYR A 312 -17.97 -19.15 -13.96
C TYR A 312 -17.25 -18.72 -15.23
N ARG A 313 -17.07 -19.66 -16.15
CA ARG A 313 -16.58 -19.41 -17.50
C ARG A 313 -17.74 -19.53 -18.49
N LEU A 314 -18.26 -18.40 -18.93
CA LEU A 314 -19.20 -18.29 -20.04
C LEU A 314 -18.47 -18.54 -21.36
N THR A 315 -18.92 -19.50 -22.16
CA THR A 315 -18.52 -19.68 -23.56
C THR A 315 -19.66 -19.21 -24.45
N ALA A 316 -19.42 -18.15 -25.21
CA ALA A 316 -20.35 -17.62 -26.19
C ALA A 316 -19.88 -18.00 -27.59
N THR A 317 -20.71 -18.72 -28.34
CA THR A 317 -20.43 -19.15 -29.71
C THR A 317 -21.40 -18.46 -30.65
N LEU A 318 -20.88 -17.70 -31.62
CA LEU A 318 -21.63 -17.13 -32.73
C LEU A 318 -21.51 -18.04 -33.95
N LEU A 319 -22.64 -18.35 -34.58
CA LEU A 319 -22.72 -19.14 -35.80
C LEU A 319 -23.61 -18.40 -36.80
N SER A 320 -23.04 -17.87 -37.88
CA SER A 320 -23.81 -17.25 -38.95
C SER A 320 -24.40 -18.29 -39.91
N LYS A 321 -25.43 -17.90 -40.67
CA LYS A 321 -26.07 -18.77 -41.69
C LYS A 321 -25.11 -19.14 -42.82
N ASP A 322 -24.15 -18.28 -43.15
CA ASP A 322 -23.12 -18.49 -44.17
C ASP A 322 -21.87 -19.23 -43.64
N GLY A 323 -21.95 -19.79 -42.43
CA GLY A 323 -20.93 -20.68 -41.87
C GLY A 323 -19.76 -20.00 -41.16
N LYS A 324 -19.76 -18.66 -41.01
CA LYS A 324 -18.78 -17.94 -40.19
C LYS A 324 -19.04 -18.23 -38.71
N LYS A 325 -17.95 -18.33 -37.95
CA LYS A 325 -17.98 -18.66 -36.53
C LYS A 325 -17.06 -17.73 -35.75
N ASP A 326 -17.54 -17.27 -34.60
CA ASP A 326 -16.71 -16.62 -33.58
C ASP A 326 -16.99 -17.26 -32.21
N GLU A 327 -15.99 -17.28 -31.33
CA GLU A 327 -16.12 -17.82 -29.98
C GLU A 327 -15.37 -16.93 -28.99
N LYS A 328 -16.08 -16.47 -27.95
CA LYS A 328 -15.47 -15.75 -26.83
C LYS A 328 -15.72 -16.47 -25.51
N LYS A 329 -14.71 -16.46 -24.65
CA LYS A 329 -14.81 -16.94 -23.27
C LYS A 329 -14.73 -15.75 -22.33
N VAL A 330 -15.70 -15.65 -21.43
CA VAL A 330 -15.81 -14.57 -20.45
C VAL A 330 -15.89 -15.18 -19.06
N GLN A 331 -15.07 -14.69 -18.14
CA GLN A 331 -15.14 -15.05 -16.73
C GLN A 331 -16.11 -14.10 -16.01
N PHE A 332 -16.89 -14.62 -15.07
CA PHE A 332 -17.69 -13.81 -14.14
C PHE A 332 -17.92 -14.56 -12.82
N GLY A 333 -18.26 -13.85 -11.75
CA GLY A 333 -18.69 -14.44 -10.48
C GLY A 333 -20.15 -14.11 -10.18
N MET A 334 -20.89 -15.04 -9.57
CA MET A 334 -22.24 -14.77 -9.08
C MET A 334 -22.15 -14.09 -7.72
N ARG A 335 -22.32 -12.76 -7.69
CA ARG A 335 -22.27 -11.97 -6.45
C ARG A 335 -23.22 -10.79 -6.48
N GLU A 336 -23.54 -10.25 -5.30
CA GLU A 336 -24.10 -8.90 -5.12
C GLU A 336 -23.26 -8.14 -4.09
N PHE A 337 -22.63 -7.03 -4.46
CA PHE A 337 -21.90 -6.14 -3.53
C PHE A 337 -22.60 -4.78 -3.49
N LYS A 338 -23.10 -4.37 -2.33
CA LYS A 338 -23.96 -3.18 -2.20
C LYS A 338 -23.75 -2.44 -0.88
N ALA A 339 -24.17 -1.18 -0.86
CA ALA A 339 -24.34 -0.40 0.37
C ALA A 339 -25.79 -0.53 0.85
N VAL A 340 -25.97 -0.91 2.12
CA VAL A 340 -27.26 -0.94 2.81
C VAL A 340 -27.17 -0.02 4.02
N GLY A 341 -27.73 1.18 3.88
CA GLY A 341 -27.53 2.25 4.87
C GLY A 341 -26.03 2.53 5.06
N ARG A 342 -25.54 2.33 6.29
CA ARG A 342 -24.13 2.54 6.67
C ARG A 342 -23.30 1.26 6.63
N THR A 343 -23.72 0.23 5.90
CA THR A 343 -23.02 -1.07 5.88
C THR A 343 -22.74 -1.52 4.46
N PHE A 344 -21.57 -2.10 4.21
CA PHE A 344 -21.32 -2.88 3.00
C PHE A 344 -21.84 -4.30 3.17
N GLU A 345 -22.47 -4.85 2.14
CA GLU A 345 -22.87 -6.25 2.11
C GLU A 345 -22.33 -6.95 0.86
N ILE A 346 -21.88 -8.19 1.04
CA ILE A 346 -21.62 -9.16 -0.04
C ILE A 346 -22.61 -10.31 0.09
N ASN A 347 -23.42 -10.54 -0.94
CA ASN A 347 -24.43 -11.61 -0.96
C ASN A 347 -25.39 -11.57 0.24
N GLY A 348 -25.70 -10.36 0.75
CA GLY A 348 -26.55 -10.13 1.93
C GLY A 348 -25.83 -10.25 3.29
N ARG A 349 -24.51 -10.44 3.30
CA ARG A 349 -23.70 -10.55 4.53
C ARG A 349 -22.86 -9.29 4.75
N PRO A 350 -22.83 -8.70 5.96
CA PRO A 350 -22.00 -7.53 6.26
C PRO A 350 -20.51 -7.74 6.00
N VAL A 351 -19.85 -6.70 5.49
CA VAL A 351 -18.41 -6.67 5.18
C VAL A 351 -17.74 -5.51 5.89
N PHE A 352 -16.59 -5.79 6.48
CA PHE A 352 -15.62 -4.79 6.89
C PHE A 352 -14.43 -4.85 5.94
N LEU A 353 -14.12 -3.75 5.24
CA LEU A 353 -13.01 -3.68 4.30
C LEU A 353 -11.70 -3.53 5.09
N ARG A 354 -10.91 -4.61 5.13
CA ARG A 354 -9.56 -4.65 5.69
C ARG A 354 -8.61 -4.40 4.55
N GLY A 355 -8.34 -3.12 4.28
CA GLY A 355 -7.74 -2.68 3.04
C GLY A 355 -6.30 -2.21 3.14
N THR A 356 -5.58 -2.28 2.02
CA THR A 356 -4.34 -1.54 1.80
C THR A 356 -4.39 -0.82 0.44
N VAL A 357 -3.51 0.16 0.26
CA VAL A 357 -3.30 0.86 -1.01
C VAL A 357 -2.13 0.24 -1.75
N ASN A 358 -2.25 0.11 -3.06
CA ASN A 358 -1.13 -0.09 -3.97
C ASN A 358 -0.89 1.21 -4.74
N ASN A 359 0.38 1.65 -4.84
CA ASN A 359 0.76 2.87 -5.56
C ASN A 359 1.58 2.56 -6.82
N CYS A 360 1.56 1.32 -7.32
CA CYS A 360 2.33 0.85 -8.47
C CYS A 360 3.85 0.73 -8.20
N GLU A 361 4.22 0.18 -7.04
CA GLU A 361 5.61 -0.06 -6.65
C GLU A 361 6.15 -1.37 -7.24
N PHE A 362 6.93 -1.28 -8.33
CA PHE A 362 7.58 -2.44 -8.96
C PHE A 362 9.07 -2.15 -9.25
N PRO A 363 9.96 -2.16 -8.24
CA PRO A 363 11.33 -1.67 -8.40
C PRO A 363 12.17 -2.39 -9.47
N LEU A 364 11.90 -3.69 -9.71
CA LEU A 364 12.67 -4.47 -10.67
C LEU A 364 12.37 -4.09 -12.12
N THR A 365 11.12 -3.84 -12.45
CA THR A 365 10.67 -3.56 -13.83
C THR A 365 10.47 -2.08 -14.08
N GLY A 366 10.08 -1.33 -13.04
CA GLY A 366 9.62 0.04 -13.15
C GLY A 366 8.27 0.19 -13.86
N TYR A 367 7.41 -0.82 -13.76
CA TYR A 367 6.04 -0.83 -14.28
C TYR A 367 5.28 -2.02 -13.67
N PRO A 368 3.94 -2.00 -13.60
CA PRO A 368 3.18 -3.09 -12.98
C PRO A 368 3.38 -4.42 -13.71
N SER A 369 3.40 -5.53 -12.96
CA SER A 369 3.54 -6.85 -13.58
C SER A 369 2.31 -7.22 -14.41
N MET A 370 2.52 -7.73 -15.62
CA MET A 370 1.45 -8.28 -16.48
C MET A 370 1.15 -9.75 -16.16
N ASP A 371 1.83 -10.34 -15.18
CA ASP A 371 1.70 -11.75 -14.81
C ASP A 371 0.72 -11.95 -13.66
N VAL A 372 -0.30 -12.80 -13.89
CA VAL A 372 -1.30 -13.17 -12.86
C VAL A 372 -0.62 -13.71 -11.60
N ALA A 373 0.47 -14.49 -11.75
CA ALA A 373 1.18 -15.10 -10.63
C ALA A 373 1.79 -14.07 -9.67
N ALA A 374 2.28 -12.93 -10.18
CA ALA A 374 2.85 -11.86 -9.36
C ALA A 374 1.77 -11.22 -8.48
N TRP A 375 0.59 -10.96 -9.04
CA TRP A 375 -0.55 -10.42 -8.30
C TRP A 375 -1.15 -11.44 -7.33
N VAL A 376 -1.19 -12.73 -7.70
CA VAL A 376 -1.58 -13.81 -6.78
C VAL A 376 -0.67 -13.83 -5.55
N ARG A 377 0.65 -13.66 -5.72
CA ARG A 377 1.59 -13.54 -4.59
C ARG A 377 1.21 -12.36 -3.69
N ILE A 378 1.03 -11.16 -4.27
CA ILE A 378 0.69 -9.94 -3.52
C ILE A 378 -0.62 -10.14 -2.73
N PHE A 379 -1.70 -10.62 -3.36
CA PHE A 379 -2.97 -10.82 -2.67
C PHE A 379 -2.91 -11.92 -1.60
N LYS A 380 -2.11 -12.98 -1.80
CA LYS A 380 -1.88 -13.99 -0.76
C LYS A 380 -1.13 -13.42 0.45
N ILE A 381 -0.12 -12.57 0.23
CA ILE A 381 0.59 -11.88 1.31
C ILE A 381 -0.39 -10.97 2.07
N SER A 382 -1.21 -10.20 1.37
CA SER A 382 -2.25 -9.36 1.98
C SER A 382 -3.24 -10.19 2.82
N LYS A 383 -3.73 -11.34 2.31
CA LYS A 383 -4.62 -12.24 3.08
C LYS A 383 -3.91 -12.87 4.28
N ALA A 384 -2.62 -13.17 4.17
CA ALA A 384 -1.84 -13.66 5.31
C ALA A 384 -1.78 -12.63 6.45
N HIS A 385 -1.82 -11.33 6.13
CA HIS A 385 -1.95 -10.21 7.08
C HIS A 385 -3.42 -9.86 7.41
N GLY A 386 -4.37 -10.72 7.01
CA GLY A 386 -5.80 -10.60 7.30
C GLY A 386 -6.56 -9.55 6.49
N LEU A 387 -5.95 -8.99 5.44
CA LEU A 387 -6.59 -8.05 4.53
C LEU A 387 -7.50 -8.76 3.51
N ASN A 388 -8.50 -8.04 3.00
CA ASN A 388 -9.44 -8.51 1.97
C ASN A 388 -9.73 -7.48 0.86
N HIS A 389 -9.14 -6.29 0.94
CA HIS A 389 -9.43 -5.17 0.04
C HIS A 389 -8.15 -4.47 -0.45
N MET A 390 -8.12 -4.04 -1.71
CA MET A 390 -7.04 -3.21 -2.25
C MET A 390 -7.61 -2.05 -3.08
N ARG A 391 -7.14 -0.85 -2.74
CA ARG A 391 -7.34 0.35 -3.54
C ARG A 391 -6.11 0.57 -4.43
N PHE A 392 -6.34 0.85 -5.71
CA PHE A 392 -5.28 1.28 -6.62
C PHE A 392 -5.30 2.79 -6.74
N HIS A 393 -4.29 3.43 -6.15
CA HIS A 393 -4.30 4.86 -5.91
C HIS A 393 -3.96 5.64 -7.18
N SER A 394 -4.92 6.38 -7.75
CA SER A 394 -4.77 7.17 -8.99
C SER A 394 -4.31 6.39 -10.23
N PHE A 395 -4.55 5.07 -10.27
CA PHE A 395 -4.27 4.25 -11.46
C PHE A 395 -5.17 3.00 -11.53
N CYS A 396 -5.25 2.41 -12.73
CA CYS A 396 -5.89 1.13 -12.96
C CYS A 396 -4.82 0.04 -13.15
N PRO A 397 -4.88 -1.09 -12.44
CA PRO A 397 -3.93 -2.18 -12.60
C PRO A 397 -4.19 -2.94 -13.91
N PRO A 398 -3.23 -3.74 -14.39
CA PRO A 398 -3.45 -4.62 -15.54
C PRO A 398 -4.50 -5.70 -15.27
N GLU A 399 -5.03 -6.31 -16.34
CA GLU A 399 -6.03 -7.39 -16.25
C GLU A 399 -5.59 -8.54 -15.34
N ALA A 400 -4.28 -8.82 -15.33
CA ALA A 400 -3.65 -9.80 -14.46
C ALA A 400 -4.01 -9.64 -12.97
N ALA A 401 -4.15 -8.40 -12.48
CA ALA A 401 -4.55 -8.13 -11.11
C ALA A 401 -6.02 -8.48 -10.86
N PHE A 402 -6.92 -8.19 -11.81
CA PHE A 402 -8.33 -8.55 -11.70
C PHE A 402 -8.52 -10.08 -11.72
N ILE A 403 -7.81 -10.79 -12.59
CA ILE A 403 -7.81 -12.26 -12.63
C ILE A 403 -7.33 -12.82 -11.29
N ALA A 404 -6.22 -12.31 -10.77
CA ALA A 404 -5.65 -12.77 -9.51
C ALA A 404 -6.57 -12.50 -8.31
N ALA A 405 -7.20 -11.31 -8.24
CA ALA A 405 -8.13 -10.94 -7.19
C ALA A 405 -9.41 -11.80 -7.22
N ASP A 406 -9.93 -12.08 -8.42
CA ASP A 406 -11.04 -13.02 -8.63
C ASP A 406 -10.69 -14.42 -8.10
N GLN A 407 -9.50 -14.93 -8.42
CA GLN A 407 -9.06 -16.27 -7.99
C GLN A 407 -8.89 -16.37 -6.47
N ILE A 408 -8.39 -15.30 -5.83
CA ILE A 408 -8.05 -15.28 -4.41
C ILE A 408 -9.23 -14.88 -3.51
N GLY A 409 -10.25 -14.24 -4.06
CA GLY A 409 -11.34 -13.65 -3.28
C GLY A 409 -10.85 -12.39 -2.57
N PHE A 410 -10.61 -11.34 -3.35
CA PHE A 410 -10.10 -10.06 -2.87
C PHE A 410 -10.86 -8.90 -3.54
N TYR A 411 -11.34 -7.94 -2.76
CA TYR A 411 -12.15 -6.82 -3.25
C TYR A 411 -11.26 -5.70 -3.78
N LEU A 412 -11.59 -5.17 -4.97
CA LEU A 412 -10.81 -4.12 -5.63
C LEU A 412 -11.60 -2.82 -5.74
N GLN A 413 -10.89 -1.72 -5.48
CA GLN A 413 -11.25 -0.35 -5.86
C GLN A 413 -10.16 0.20 -6.80
N PRO A 414 -10.21 -0.07 -8.11
CA PRO A 414 -9.40 0.66 -9.06
C PRO A 414 -9.91 2.10 -9.20
N GLU A 415 -8.99 3.02 -9.43
CA GLU A 415 -9.30 4.44 -9.69
C GLU A 415 -9.00 4.79 -11.15
N GLY A 416 -9.65 5.85 -11.64
CA GLY A 416 -9.18 6.49 -12.86
C GLY A 416 -7.76 7.06 -12.68
N PRO A 417 -7.09 7.43 -13.78
CA PRO A 417 -5.64 7.62 -13.80
C PRO A 417 -5.16 8.96 -13.22
N SER A 418 -5.98 9.69 -12.46
CA SER A 418 -5.69 11.07 -12.07
C SER A 418 -5.59 11.28 -10.57
N TRP A 419 -4.55 12.02 -10.19
CA TRP A 419 -4.45 12.73 -8.92
C TRP A 419 -4.44 14.24 -9.20
N ALA A 420 -5.62 14.84 -9.21
CA ALA A 420 -5.78 16.15 -9.84
C ALA A 420 -5.15 17.30 -9.04
N ASN A 421 -5.00 17.19 -7.72
CA ASN A 421 -4.40 18.27 -6.90
C ASN A 421 -2.95 18.60 -7.31
N HIS A 422 -2.28 17.74 -8.07
CA HIS A 422 -0.88 17.89 -8.48
C HIS A 422 -0.75 18.18 -9.99
N GLY A 423 -0.95 19.45 -10.35
CA GLY A 423 -0.65 19.95 -11.70
C GLY A 423 -1.83 19.99 -12.68
N THR A 424 -3.05 19.63 -12.26
CA THR A 424 -4.25 19.74 -13.10
C THR A 424 -5.49 20.18 -12.29
N SER A 425 -6.67 20.13 -12.89
CA SER A 425 -7.95 20.35 -12.22
C SER A 425 -9.10 19.73 -13.01
N ILE A 426 -10.17 19.33 -12.30
CA ILE A 426 -11.37 18.72 -12.87
C ILE A 426 -12.59 19.64 -12.74
N GLY A 427 -13.53 19.49 -13.67
CA GLY A 427 -14.76 20.29 -13.75
C GLY A 427 -14.56 21.65 -14.41
N ASP A 428 -13.36 21.94 -14.93
CA ASP A 428 -13.03 23.23 -15.55
C ASP A 428 -13.22 23.24 -17.07
N GLY A 429 -13.74 22.15 -17.65
CA GLY A 429 -13.94 22.01 -19.11
C GLY A 429 -12.65 21.67 -19.86
N LYS A 430 -11.61 21.26 -19.15
CA LYS A 430 -10.33 20.83 -19.72
C LYS A 430 -10.47 19.44 -20.36
N PRO A 431 -9.61 19.06 -21.32
CA PRO A 431 -9.67 17.73 -21.95
C PRO A 431 -9.66 16.55 -20.98
N ILE A 432 -9.02 16.70 -19.82
CA ILE A 432 -9.00 15.67 -18.76
C ILE A 432 -10.42 15.31 -18.26
N ASP A 433 -11.36 16.26 -18.26
CA ASP A 433 -12.72 16.02 -17.76
C ASP A 433 -13.41 14.93 -18.58
N GLN A 434 -13.31 14.99 -19.91
CA GLN A 434 -13.84 13.96 -20.81
C GLN A 434 -12.99 12.69 -20.74
N PHE A 435 -11.66 12.84 -20.68
CA PHE A 435 -10.74 11.71 -20.62
C PHE A 435 -11.01 10.79 -19.43
N ILE A 436 -11.37 11.32 -18.25
CA ILE A 436 -11.76 10.50 -17.09
C ILE A 436 -13.01 9.65 -17.37
N TYR A 437 -14.03 10.20 -18.06
CA TYR A 437 -15.18 9.40 -18.49
C TYR A 437 -14.75 8.33 -19.50
N ASP A 438 -13.88 8.67 -20.45
CA ASP A 438 -13.41 7.73 -21.48
C ASP A 438 -12.62 6.56 -20.84
N GLU A 439 -11.71 6.86 -19.92
CA GLU A 439 -10.92 5.87 -19.19
C GLU A 439 -11.80 4.97 -18.33
N THR A 440 -12.71 5.54 -17.54
CA THR A 440 -13.62 4.73 -16.70
C THR A 440 -14.61 3.91 -17.54
N ASN A 441 -14.98 4.39 -18.72
CA ASN A 441 -15.72 3.61 -19.72
C ASN A 441 -14.91 2.44 -20.29
N ARG A 442 -13.62 2.65 -20.56
CA ARG A 442 -12.71 1.57 -20.97
C ARG A 442 -12.53 0.54 -19.85
N MET A 443 -12.36 0.99 -18.61
CA MET A 443 -12.24 0.10 -17.43
C MET A 443 -13.48 -0.80 -17.30
N THR A 444 -14.68 -0.23 -17.33
CA THR A 444 -15.91 -1.03 -17.17
C THR A 444 -16.20 -1.92 -18.37
N LYS A 445 -15.87 -1.49 -19.60
CA LYS A 445 -15.98 -2.35 -20.80
C LYS A 445 -15.06 -3.57 -20.70
N ASN A 446 -13.79 -3.37 -20.33
CA ASN A 446 -12.79 -4.45 -20.37
C ASN A 446 -12.77 -5.30 -19.09
N TYR A 447 -13.02 -4.69 -17.93
CA TYR A 447 -12.88 -5.35 -16.63
C TYR A 447 -14.20 -5.54 -15.89
N GLY A 448 -15.33 -5.10 -16.46
CA GLY A 448 -16.61 -5.06 -15.76
C GLY A 448 -17.17 -6.42 -15.35
N ASN A 449 -16.70 -7.52 -15.96
CA ASN A 449 -17.14 -8.88 -15.65
C ASN A 449 -16.37 -9.53 -14.49
N TYR A 450 -15.22 -8.97 -14.07
CA TYR A 450 -14.46 -9.49 -12.94
C TYR A 450 -15.21 -9.24 -11.63
N ALA A 451 -15.40 -10.30 -10.84
CA ALA A 451 -16.20 -10.26 -9.62
C ALA A 451 -15.54 -9.38 -8.54
N SER A 452 -14.22 -9.33 -8.54
CA SER A 452 -13.38 -8.51 -7.66
C SER A 452 -13.50 -7.01 -7.89
N PHE A 453 -13.96 -6.56 -9.06
CA PHE A 453 -14.20 -5.14 -9.33
C PHE A 453 -15.49 -4.67 -8.62
N CYS A 454 -15.36 -4.29 -7.34
CA CYS A 454 -16.48 -4.00 -6.44
C CYS A 454 -16.80 -2.51 -6.31
N MET A 455 -15.79 -1.67 -6.48
CA MET A 455 -15.84 -0.25 -6.17
C MET A 455 -15.06 0.54 -7.21
N MET A 456 -15.45 1.78 -7.49
CA MET A 456 -14.70 2.68 -8.38
C MET A 456 -14.75 4.12 -7.87
N ALA A 457 -13.66 4.85 -8.08
CA ALA A 457 -13.59 6.30 -7.95
C ALA A 457 -12.98 6.94 -9.20
N TYR A 458 -13.17 8.25 -9.39
CA TYR A 458 -12.57 8.96 -10.54
C TYR A 458 -11.03 8.93 -10.52
N GLY A 459 -10.44 8.84 -9.32
CA GLY A 459 -9.07 9.25 -9.02
C GLY A 459 -8.91 9.62 -7.53
N ASN A 460 -7.79 10.28 -7.20
CA ASN A 460 -7.46 10.74 -5.85
C ASN A 460 -7.53 12.26 -5.72
N GLU A 461 -7.90 12.76 -4.53
CA GLU A 461 -7.77 14.16 -4.09
C GLU A 461 -7.96 15.20 -5.21
N PRO A 462 -9.22 15.50 -5.56
CA PRO A 462 -9.53 16.38 -6.68
C PRO A 462 -9.20 17.84 -6.38
N ARG A 463 -9.07 18.63 -7.45
CA ARG A 463 -8.95 20.10 -7.44
C ARG A 463 -9.82 20.67 -8.56
N GLY A 464 -10.37 21.88 -8.38
CA GLY A 464 -11.19 22.58 -9.39
C GLY A 464 -12.67 22.63 -9.00
N ARG A 465 -13.58 22.62 -9.98
CA ARG A 465 -15.04 22.56 -9.77
C ARG A 465 -15.52 21.12 -9.47
N GLN A 466 -14.81 20.46 -8.56
CA GLN A 466 -14.91 19.02 -8.29
C GLN A 466 -16.26 18.56 -7.74
N VAL A 467 -16.96 19.37 -6.94
CA VAL A 467 -18.23 18.95 -6.31
C VAL A 467 -19.28 18.67 -7.38
N GLU A 468 -19.54 19.63 -8.26
CA GLU A 468 -20.53 19.48 -9.33
C GLU A 468 -20.11 18.39 -10.33
N TYR A 469 -18.84 18.39 -10.75
CA TYR A 469 -18.32 17.41 -11.70
C TYR A 469 -18.43 15.97 -11.17
N LEU A 470 -17.97 15.73 -9.94
CA LEU A 470 -17.96 14.38 -9.37
C LEU A 470 -19.37 13.90 -8.97
N THR A 471 -20.29 14.81 -8.62
CA THR A 471 -21.71 14.44 -8.48
C THR A 471 -22.29 13.94 -9.81
N LYS A 472 -22.00 14.63 -10.93
CA LYS A 472 -22.42 14.17 -12.26
C LYS A 472 -21.75 12.85 -12.65
N PHE A 473 -20.46 12.68 -12.33
CA PHE A 473 -19.74 11.42 -12.53
C PHE A 473 -20.38 10.25 -11.79
N ASN A 474 -20.70 10.41 -10.50
CA ASN A 474 -21.38 9.39 -9.72
C ASN A 474 -22.76 9.06 -10.31
N ASN A 475 -23.56 10.07 -10.64
CA ASN A 475 -24.89 9.86 -11.22
C ASN A 475 -24.82 9.12 -12.55
N TYR A 476 -23.85 9.46 -13.40
CA TYR A 476 -23.60 8.77 -14.67
C TYR A 476 -23.33 7.28 -14.45
N TRP A 477 -22.41 6.96 -13.54
CA TRP A 477 -22.02 5.57 -13.31
C TRP A 477 -23.10 4.72 -12.66
N LYS A 478 -23.80 5.28 -11.66
CA LYS A 478 -24.94 4.63 -11.01
C LYS A 478 -26.06 4.30 -12.02
N ALA A 479 -26.32 5.19 -12.98
CA ALA A 479 -27.31 4.94 -14.03
C ALA A 479 -26.83 3.92 -15.08
N LYS A 480 -25.53 3.91 -15.38
CA LYS A 480 -24.95 3.10 -16.46
C LYS A 480 -24.71 1.64 -16.09
N ASP A 481 -24.20 1.37 -14.89
CA ASP A 481 -23.81 0.03 -14.48
C ASP A 481 -23.91 -0.16 -12.97
N SER A 482 -24.90 -0.92 -12.51
CA SER A 482 -25.18 -1.15 -11.08
C SER A 482 -24.41 -2.30 -10.46
N ARG A 483 -23.41 -2.90 -11.15
CA ARG A 483 -22.66 -4.07 -10.63
C ARG A 483 -21.68 -3.75 -9.51
N ARG A 484 -21.41 -2.46 -9.24
CA ARG A 484 -20.37 -1.96 -8.32
C ARG A 484 -20.82 -0.66 -7.67
N LEU A 485 -20.13 -0.27 -6.59
CA LEU A 485 -20.37 0.98 -5.88
C LEU A 485 -19.47 2.10 -6.38
N TYR A 486 -19.98 3.33 -6.38
CA TYR A 486 -19.27 4.52 -6.86
C TYR A 486 -19.10 5.58 -5.78
N THR A 487 -17.90 6.16 -5.73
CA THR A 487 -17.60 7.34 -4.93
C THR A 487 -16.89 8.37 -5.80
N GLY A 488 -17.09 9.65 -5.49
CA GLY A 488 -16.53 10.74 -6.28
C GLY A 488 -15.01 10.68 -6.27
N ALA A 489 -14.39 10.55 -5.10
CA ALA A 489 -12.95 10.50 -4.91
C ALA A 489 -12.57 9.90 -3.56
N SER A 490 -11.34 9.41 -3.47
CA SER A 490 -10.64 9.14 -2.21
C SER A 490 -9.92 10.41 -1.75
N VAL A 491 -10.16 10.88 -0.52
CA VAL A 491 -9.73 12.23 -0.10
C VAL A 491 -9.31 12.39 1.36
N GLY A 492 -8.43 13.36 1.61
CA GLY A 492 -8.16 13.88 2.95
C GLY A 492 -9.35 14.59 3.61
N GLY A 493 -9.19 14.98 4.87
CA GLY A 493 -10.26 15.55 5.71
C GLY A 493 -10.68 16.98 5.35
N SER A 494 -9.86 17.70 4.56
CA SER A 494 -10.10 19.08 4.14
C SER A 494 -10.92 19.23 2.86
N TRP A 495 -11.11 18.16 2.09
CA TRP A 495 -11.87 18.23 0.83
C TRP A 495 -13.38 18.35 1.09
N PRO A 496 -14.15 19.04 0.24
CA PRO A 496 -15.60 19.03 0.34
C PRO A 496 -16.17 17.61 0.19
N VAL A 497 -17.28 17.33 0.86
CA VAL A 497 -18.01 16.07 0.68
C VAL A 497 -18.76 16.12 -0.64
N ILE A 498 -18.61 15.08 -1.46
CA ILE A 498 -19.31 14.96 -2.75
C ILE A 498 -20.70 14.36 -2.50
N PRO A 499 -21.79 15.03 -2.94
CA PRO A 499 -23.13 14.44 -2.90
C PRO A 499 -23.24 13.12 -3.68
N ASN A 500 -24.19 12.28 -3.30
CA ASN A 500 -24.55 11.02 -3.97
C ASN A 500 -23.46 9.93 -4.00
N ASN A 501 -22.37 10.10 -3.25
CA ASN A 501 -21.44 9.01 -2.95
C ASN A 501 -22.20 7.80 -2.37
N GLU A 502 -21.96 6.60 -2.89
CA GLU A 502 -22.55 5.37 -2.33
C GLU A 502 -21.75 4.84 -1.13
N TYR A 503 -20.54 5.35 -0.94
CA TYR A 503 -19.66 5.12 0.20
C TYR A 503 -18.64 6.26 0.31
N MET A 504 -18.08 6.46 1.50
CA MET A 504 -17.03 7.44 1.75
C MET A 504 -15.67 6.77 1.85
N VAL A 505 -14.68 7.31 1.15
CA VAL A 505 -13.26 7.05 1.39
C VAL A 505 -12.62 8.35 1.81
N ARG A 506 -12.46 8.54 3.13
CA ARG A 506 -12.12 9.86 3.68
C ARG A 506 -11.21 9.77 4.90
N ALA A 507 -10.29 10.73 5.04
CA ALA A 507 -9.53 10.90 6.27
C ALA A 507 -10.36 11.58 7.38
N GLY A 508 -9.76 11.74 8.57
CA GLY A 508 -10.38 12.40 9.74
C GLY A 508 -10.86 11.43 10.82
N ALA A 509 -11.19 10.19 10.44
CA ALA A 509 -11.47 9.08 11.36
C ALA A 509 -10.33 8.05 11.34
N ARG A 510 -9.10 8.56 11.46
CA ARG A 510 -7.82 7.83 11.48
C ARG A 510 -6.84 8.53 12.42
N GLY A 511 -5.78 7.83 12.83
CA GLY A 511 -4.71 8.30 13.71
C GLY A 511 -4.94 8.04 15.20
N LEU A 512 -3.86 8.15 15.98
CA LEU A 512 -3.82 7.94 17.42
C LEU A 512 -3.66 9.28 18.15
N ASP A 513 -4.46 9.51 19.21
CA ASP A 513 -4.36 10.71 20.05
C ASP A 513 -3.36 10.50 21.21
N TRP A 514 -2.15 10.02 20.89
CA TRP A 514 -1.10 9.78 21.88
C TRP A 514 -0.36 11.07 22.30
N GLY A 515 -0.91 12.24 21.95
CA GLY A 515 -0.65 13.46 22.71
C GLY A 515 -1.22 13.39 24.13
N ARG A 516 -2.19 12.49 24.35
CA ARG A 516 -2.77 12.11 25.64
C ARG A 516 -2.35 10.68 26.01
N LYS A 517 -2.59 10.30 27.27
CA LYS A 517 -2.24 8.97 27.78
C LYS A 517 -2.92 7.87 26.93
N PRO A 518 -2.17 6.84 26.46
CA PRO A 518 -2.74 5.75 25.68
C PRO A 518 -3.83 4.98 26.44
N GLU A 519 -4.90 4.67 25.72
CA GLU A 519 -6.10 3.96 26.16
C GLU A 519 -6.73 3.23 24.97
N SER A 520 -7.72 2.37 25.21
CA SER A 520 -8.42 1.63 24.15
C SER A 520 -9.96 1.70 24.22
N ILE A 521 -10.49 2.67 24.96
CA ILE A 521 -11.93 2.95 25.10
C ILE A 521 -12.44 3.87 23.98
N SER A 522 -11.64 4.84 23.53
CA SER A 522 -12.08 5.81 22.52
C SER A 522 -12.35 5.17 21.16
N THR A 523 -13.28 5.77 20.41
CA THR A 523 -13.70 5.33 19.07
C THR A 523 -13.62 6.49 18.08
N TYR A 524 -13.91 6.22 16.80
CA TYR A 524 -14.10 7.27 15.78
C TYR A 524 -15.57 7.62 15.52
N ALA A 525 -16.50 7.19 16.38
CA ALA A 525 -17.94 7.27 16.10
C ALA A 525 -18.40 8.71 15.82
N LYS A 526 -17.91 9.68 16.61
CA LYS A 526 -18.22 11.10 16.45
C LYS A 526 -17.73 11.67 15.12
N GLN A 527 -16.58 11.22 14.64
CA GLN A 527 -15.98 11.70 13.39
C GLN A 527 -16.72 11.21 12.14
N ILE A 528 -17.57 10.19 12.27
CA ILE A 528 -18.28 9.58 11.15
C ILE A 528 -19.81 9.68 11.28
N GLU A 529 -20.34 10.23 12.37
CA GLU A 529 -21.78 10.23 12.65
C GLU A 529 -22.60 10.92 11.57
N GLN A 530 -22.03 11.97 10.94
CA GLN A 530 -22.65 12.75 9.86
C GLN A 530 -22.84 11.97 8.55
N PHE A 531 -22.20 10.82 8.36
CA PHE A 531 -22.30 10.05 7.11
C PHE A 531 -23.41 9.01 7.18
N THR A 532 -24.24 8.96 6.15
CA THR A 532 -25.38 8.03 6.04
C THR A 532 -25.10 6.81 5.16
N VAL A 533 -23.91 6.77 4.54
CA VAL A 533 -23.40 5.69 3.69
C VAL A 533 -22.19 5.04 4.37
N PRO A 534 -21.72 3.86 3.92
CA PRO A 534 -20.58 3.20 4.54
C PRO A 534 -19.33 4.08 4.55
N PHE A 535 -18.56 4.03 5.63
CA PHE A 535 -17.35 4.82 5.81
C PHE A 535 -16.10 3.95 5.80
N VAL A 536 -15.13 4.34 4.97
CA VAL A 536 -13.79 3.74 4.89
C VAL A 536 -12.75 4.82 5.18
N ALA A 537 -11.85 4.58 6.13
CA ALA A 537 -10.72 5.49 6.30
C ALA A 537 -9.79 5.44 5.09
N HIS A 538 -9.64 6.60 4.45
CA HIS A 538 -8.56 6.86 3.51
C HIS A 538 -7.23 6.74 4.25
N GLU A 539 -6.26 6.03 3.68
CA GLU A 539 -4.83 6.06 4.03
C GLU A 539 -4.54 6.03 5.55
N MET A 540 -5.11 5.03 6.22
CA MET A 540 -4.94 4.76 7.65
C MET A 540 -3.52 4.26 7.95
N GLY A 541 -2.94 4.68 9.06
CA GLY A 541 -1.59 4.28 9.46
C GLY A 541 -0.50 4.75 8.48
N GLN A 542 0.26 5.75 8.91
CA GLN A 542 1.35 6.38 8.14
C GLN A 542 2.57 6.57 9.04
N TYR A 543 2.88 5.54 9.83
CA TYR A 543 3.93 5.53 10.84
C TYR A 543 5.20 4.98 10.23
N CYS A 544 6.33 5.69 10.35
CA CYS A 544 7.57 5.24 9.72
C CYS A 544 8.38 4.30 10.63
N ALA A 545 9.11 3.38 10.00
CA ALA A 545 10.24 2.67 10.59
C ALA A 545 11.56 3.15 9.95
N PHE A 546 12.69 2.91 10.61
CA PHE A 546 14.02 3.23 10.10
C PHE A 546 14.37 2.37 8.86
N PRO A 547 15.17 2.86 7.89
CA PRO A 547 15.47 2.12 6.66
C PRO A 547 16.05 0.72 6.86
N ASN A 548 15.57 -0.23 6.06
CA ASN A 548 16.16 -1.56 5.92
C ASN A 548 17.28 -1.55 4.88
N PHE A 549 18.53 -1.37 5.30
CA PHE A 549 19.65 -1.33 4.36
C PHE A 549 19.98 -2.67 3.70
N ASP A 550 19.56 -3.81 4.27
CA ASP A 550 19.71 -5.11 3.61
C ASP A 550 18.86 -5.22 2.33
N GLU A 551 17.87 -4.35 2.17
CA GLU A 551 17.03 -4.26 0.98
C GLU A 551 17.79 -3.76 -0.25
N ILE A 552 18.89 -2.99 -0.08
CA ILE A 552 19.66 -2.40 -1.18
C ILE A 552 20.06 -3.45 -2.24
N LYS A 553 20.45 -4.66 -1.80
CA LYS A 553 20.87 -5.76 -2.68
C LYS A 553 19.74 -6.33 -3.56
N LYS A 554 18.48 -6.07 -3.22
CA LYS A 554 17.31 -6.53 -4.00
C LYS A 554 17.07 -5.69 -5.25
N TYR A 555 17.59 -4.46 -5.31
CA TYR A 555 17.39 -3.51 -6.41
C TYR A 555 18.28 -3.81 -7.63
N THR A 556 18.09 -4.99 -8.23
CA THR A 556 18.89 -5.49 -9.35
C THR A 556 18.35 -5.09 -10.74
N GLY A 557 17.10 -4.61 -10.80
CA GLY A 557 16.36 -4.38 -12.05
C GLY A 557 16.55 -2.98 -12.68
N VAL A 558 15.46 -2.26 -12.93
CA VAL A 558 15.48 -0.90 -13.51
C VAL A 558 15.83 0.16 -12.49
N TYR A 559 15.27 0.07 -11.27
CA TYR A 559 15.51 1.04 -10.22
C TYR A 559 16.67 0.64 -9.29
N ARG A 560 17.35 1.65 -8.72
CA ARG A 560 18.43 1.53 -7.74
C ARG A 560 18.05 2.30 -6.47
N ALA A 561 18.34 1.74 -5.30
CA ALA A 561 18.09 2.39 -4.01
C ALA A 561 19.19 3.38 -3.61
N LYS A 562 19.49 4.36 -4.49
CA LYS A 562 20.51 5.39 -4.24
C LYS A 562 20.19 6.28 -3.02
N ASN A 563 18.91 6.50 -2.77
CA ASN A 563 18.40 7.08 -1.51
C ASN A 563 18.86 6.27 -0.29
N PHE A 564 18.71 4.94 -0.28
CA PHE A 564 19.13 4.09 0.85
C PHE A 564 20.65 4.08 1.00
N GLU A 565 21.40 4.03 -0.11
CA GLU A 565 22.88 4.17 -0.08
C GLU A 565 23.28 5.51 0.58
N MET A 566 22.58 6.60 0.25
CA MET A 566 22.81 7.92 0.86
C MET A 566 22.55 7.90 2.37
N PHE A 567 21.41 7.34 2.79
CA PHE A 567 21.04 7.26 4.21
C PHE A 567 22.00 6.37 5.00
N GLN A 568 22.47 5.27 4.42
CA GLN A 568 23.45 4.37 5.04
C GLN A 568 24.81 5.05 5.21
N GLU A 569 25.28 5.76 4.19
CA GLU A 569 26.54 6.52 4.26
C GLU A 569 26.44 7.68 5.25
N ASP A 570 25.32 8.38 5.29
CA ASP A 570 25.09 9.45 6.26
C ASP A 570 25.02 8.95 7.70
N LEU A 571 24.40 7.79 7.94
CA LEU A 571 24.42 7.14 9.24
C LEU A 571 25.84 6.74 9.67
N LYS A 572 26.67 6.32 8.70
CA LYS A 572 28.09 6.00 8.92
C LYS A 572 28.91 7.24 9.25
N ASP A 573 28.68 8.36 8.55
CA ASP A 573 29.34 9.63 8.83
C ASP A 573 29.04 10.13 10.25
N HIS A 574 27.86 9.81 10.77
CA HIS A 574 27.46 10.05 12.16
C HIS A 574 27.80 8.90 13.13
N ASP A 575 28.69 7.98 12.74
CA ASP A 575 29.25 6.93 13.62
C ASP A 575 28.21 5.97 14.24
N MET A 576 27.16 5.69 13.46
CA MET A 576 26.06 4.80 13.83
C MET A 576 25.81 3.67 12.81
N ALA A 577 26.77 3.41 11.91
CA ALA A 577 26.62 2.37 10.87
C ALA A 577 26.23 0.99 11.42
N ASN A 578 26.76 0.61 12.59
CA ASN A 578 26.48 -0.67 13.24
C ASN A 578 25.13 -0.73 13.98
N GLN A 579 24.36 0.37 14.02
CA GLN A 579 23.05 0.43 14.69
C GLN A 579 21.88 0.40 13.70
N GLY A 580 22.13 0.44 12.39
CA GLY A 580 21.05 0.55 11.39
C GLY A 580 20.00 -0.56 11.49
N HIS A 581 20.43 -1.81 11.70
CA HIS A 581 19.50 -2.93 11.90
C HIS A 581 18.73 -2.82 13.22
N ASP A 582 19.41 -2.46 14.32
CA ASP A 582 18.76 -2.29 15.62
C ASP A 582 17.73 -1.16 15.60
N PHE A 583 18.02 -0.06 14.87
CA PHE A 583 17.09 1.03 14.66
C PHE A 583 15.87 0.59 13.85
N LEU A 584 16.05 -0.20 12.79
CA LEU A 584 14.94 -0.81 12.04
C LEU A 584 14.07 -1.65 12.98
N MET A 585 14.67 -2.55 13.76
CA MET A 585 13.93 -3.45 14.65
C MET A 585 13.17 -2.70 15.73
N ALA A 586 13.81 -1.75 16.40
CA ALA A 586 13.20 -0.99 17.49
C ALA A 586 12.09 -0.03 17.00
N SER A 587 12.33 0.73 15.94
CA SER A 587 11.32 1.60 15.35
C SER A 587 10.17 0.81 14.71
N GLY A 588 10.46 -0.34 14.09
CA GLY A 588 9.45 -1.23 13.52
C GLY A 588 8.50 -1.80 14.55
N LYS A 589 8.98 -2.13 15.76
CA LYS A 589 8.09 -2.55 16.86
C LYS A 589 7.12 -1.45 17.29
N LEU A 590 7.58 -0.20 17.36
CA LEU A 590 6.69 0.95 17.61
C LEU A 590 5.68 1.16 16.47
N GLN A 591 6.12 1.03 15.22
CA GLN A 591 5.24 1.09 14.05
C GLN A 591 4.12 0.05 14.15
N ALA A 592 4.48 -1.21 14.44
CA ALA A 592 3.51 -2.30 14.64
C ALA A 592 2.54 -2.02 15.80
N LEU A 593 3.03 -1.46 16.91
CA LEU A 593 2.19 -1.05 18.04
C LEU A 593 1.18 0.03 17.63
N CYS A 594 1.59 0.99 16.79
CA CYS A 594 0.69 2.02 16.27
C CYS A 594 -0.39 1.41 15.36
N TYR A 595 -0.01 0.57 14.39
CA TYR A 595 -0.96 -0.12 13.52
C TYR A 595 -1.98 -0.95 14.31
N LYS A 596 -1.50 -1.72 15.31
CA LYS A 596 -2.36 -2.50 16.19
C LYS A 596 -3.43 -1.63 16.85
N ASN A 597 -3.03 -0.58 17.54
CA ASN A 597 -3.96 0.26 18.30
C ASN A 597 -4.96 0.99 17.41
N GLU A 598 -4.53 1.42 16.22
CA GLU A 598 -5.40 2.12 15.27
C GLU A 598 -6.41 1.18 14.61
N ILE A 599 -5.97 0.00 14.15
CA ILE A 599 -6.85 -1.03 13.56
C ILE A 599 -7.86 -1.52 14.60
N GLU A 600 -7.44 -1.80 15.83
CA GLU A 600 -8.37 -2.21 16.88
C GLU A 600 -9.39 -1.12 17.18
N LYS A 601 -8.99 0.17 17.18
CA LYS A 601 -9.91 1.29 17.37
C LYS A 601 -10.93 1.38 16.23
N ALA A 602 -10.51 1.14 14.98
CA ALA A 602 -11.43 1.05 13.85
C ALA A 602 -12.43 -0.11 14.03
N LEU A 603 -11.97 -1.29 14.42
CA LEU A 603 -12.82 -2.46 14.66
C LEU A 603 -13.77 -2.28 15.86
N ARG A 604 -13.38 -1.53 16.90
CA ARG A 604 -14.24 -1.15 18.04
C ARG A 604 -15.22 -0.03 17.72
N THR A 605 -15.12 0.63 16.57
CA THR A 605 -15.97 1.79 16.24
C THR A 605 -17.28 1.34 15.58
N PRO A 606 -18.45 1.65 16.16
CA PRO A 606 -19.73 1.33 15.54
C PRO A 606 -19.91 2.08 14.22
N ASN A 607 -20.51 1.42 13.22
CA ASN A 607 -20.74 1.97 11.86
C ASN A 607 -19.46 2.38 11.09
N TYR A 608 -18.29 1.88 11.51
CA TYR A 608 -17.05 2.02 10.77
C TYR A 608 -16.90 0.78 9.88
N ASN A 609 -16.74 0.96 8.56
CA ASN A 609 -16.90 -0.14 7.61
C ASN A 609 -15.61 -0.57 6.92
N GLY A 610 -14.50 0.08 7.22
CA GLY A 610 -13.21 -0.36 6.73
C GLY A 610 -12.13 0.70 6.83
N TYR A 611 -10.92 0.28 6.49
CA TYR A 611 -9.76 1.14 6.37
C TYR A 611 -8.97 0.77 5.12
N GLN A 612 -8.17 1.71 4.64
CA GLN A 612 -7.19 1.50 3.58
C GLN A 612 -5.83 1.91 4.12
N LEU A 613 -4.97 0.95 4.46
CA LEU A 613 -3.63 1.25 4.93
C LEU A 613 -2.83 1.96 3.83
N LEU A 614 -2.03 2.96 4.18
CA LEU A 614 -1.02 3.52 3.26
C LEU A 614 0.37 3.34 3.86
N SER A 615 1.00 2.20 3.62
CA SER A 615 0.51 1.00 2.93
C SER A 615 1.00 -0.25 3.69
N LEU A 616 0.63 -1.46 3.26
CA LEU A 616 1.19 -2.67 3.89
C LEU A 616 2.68 -2.81 3.53
N ASN A 617 3.03 -2.50 2.28
CA ASN A 617 4.40 -2.35 1.78
C ASN A 617 4.88 -0.91 1.86
N ASP A 618 6.20 -0.72 1.86
CA ASP A 618 6.80 0.60 1.76
C ASP A 618 6.50 1.31 0.46
N TYR A 619 6.45 2.64 0.56
CA TYR A 619 6.24 3.54 -0.55
C TYR A 619 7.56 4.28 -0.85
N PRO A 620 8.28 3.90 -1.92
CA PRO A 620 9.60 4.48 -2.21
C PRO A 620 9.53 5.94 -2.69
N GLY A 621 8.34 6.43 -3.05
CA GLY A 621 8.12 7.78 -3.54
C GLY A 621 8.09 8.84 -2.46
N GLN A 622 7.90 10.10 -2.90
CA GLN A 622 7.64 11.26 -2.04
C GLN A 622 8.57 11.41 -0.83
N GLY A 623 9.89 11.29 -1.01
CA GLY A 623 10.84 11.36 0.10
C GLY A 623 11.07 10.02 0.81
N THR A 624 10.86 8.90 0.12
CA THR A 624 11.07 7.54 0.67
C THR A 624 10.23 7.29 1.92
N ALA A 625 8.91 7.15 1.76
CA ALA A 625 8.00 6.91 2.89
C ALA A 625 8.02 5.44 3.35
N LEU A 626 8.72 5.18 4.46
CA LEU A 626 8.90 3.85 5.03
C LEU A 626 7.77 3.45 5.99
N VAL A 627 6.55 3.58 5.49
CA VAL A 627 5.31 3.38 6.25
C VAL A 627 4.85 1.93 6.32
N GLY A 628 5.36 1.04 5.46
CA GLY A 628 4.94 -0.35 5.42
C GLY A 628 5.58 -1.20 6.51
N VAL A 629 4.87 -2.26 6.92
CA VAL A 629 5.46 -3.37 7.70
C VAL A 629 6.21 -4.36 6.79
N LEU A 630 5.94 -4.31 5.49
CA LEU A 630 6.68 -4.99 4.43
C LEU A 630 7.53 -3.99 3.65
N ASP A 631 8.61 -4.46 3.04
CA ASP A 631 9.42 -3.65 2.13
C ASP A 631 8.74 -3.45 0.75
N ALA A 632 9.38 -2.70 -0.16
CA ALA A 632 8.82 -2.42 -1.49
C ALA A 632 8.66 -3.67 -2.38
N PHE A 633 9.21 -4.82 -1.98
CA PHE A 633 9.09 -6.11 -2.66
C PHE A 633 8.01 -7.02 -2.02
N TRP A 634 7.28 -6.51 -1.02
CA TRP A 634 6.31 -7.23 -0.21
C TRP A 634 6.92 -8.30 0.71
N ASP A 635 8.21 -8.19 1.03
CA ASP A 635 8.85 -9.10 1.99
C ASP A 635 8.80 -8.52 3.41
N GLU A 636 8.74 -9.40 4.41
CA GLU A 636 8.75 -8.99 5.82
C GLU A 636 10.09 -8.34 6.20
N LYS A 637 10.03 -7.25 6.96
CA LYS A 637 11.21 -6.53 7.46
C LYS A 637 11.82 -7.12 8.75
N GLY A 638 11.16 -8.12 9.33
CA GLY A 638 11.68 -8.93 10.45
C GLY A 638 11.14 -8.61 11.84
N TYR A 639 10.54 -7.44 12.08
CA TYR A 639 10.04 -7.04 13.42
C TYR A 639 8.59 -7.45 13.71
N ILE A 640 7.81 -7.80 12.70
CA ILE A 640 6.46 -8.35 12.86
C ILE A 640 6.16 -9.32 11.71
N THR A 641 5.66 -10.50 12.04
CA THR A 641 5.25 -11.51 11.07
C THR A 641 3.78 -11.32 10.67
N ALA A 642 3.40 -11.87 9.51
CA ALA A 642 2.00 -11.90 9.08
C ALA A 642 1.07 -12.52 10.14
N LYS A 643 1.51 -13.59 10.82
CA LYS A 643 0.73 -14.27 11.87
C LYS A 643 0.48 -13.36 13.07
N GLU A 644 1.47 -12.57 13.49
CA GLU A 644 1.32 -11.61 14.58
C GLU A 644 0.42 -10.45 14.17
N PHE A 645 0.58 -9.92 12.95
CA PHE A 645 -0.28 -8.86 12.42
C PHE A 645 -1.76 -9.28 12.34
N LYS A 646 -1.99 -10.54 11.92
CA LYS A 646 -3.32 -11.15 11.80
C LYS A 646 -4.03 -11.34 13.16
N ARG A 647 -3.37 -11.13 14.29
CA ARG A 647 -4.03 -11.15 15.61
C ARG A 647 -4.91 -9.94 15.86
N PHE A 648 -4.56 -8.79 15.27
CA PHE A 648 -5.34 -7.54 15.40
C PHE A 648 -5.98 -7.09 14.08
N SER A 649 -5.60 -7.69 12.94
CA SER A 649 -6.20 -7.44 11.62
C SER A 649 -6.70 -8.75 11.02
N ASN A 650 -7.98 -9.07 11.18
CA ASN A 650 -8.54 -10.35 10.71
C ASN A 650 -10.06 -10.29 10.52
N SER A 651 -10.65 -11.39 10.03
CA SER A 651 -12.11 -11.57 9.98
C SER A 651 -12.73 -11.69 11.37
N THR A 652 -12.01 -12.18 12.37
CA THR A 652 -12.47 -12.20 13.76
C THR A 652 -11.34 -11.73 14.68
N VAL A 653 -11.61 -10.72 15.50
CA VAL A 653 -10.60 -10.10 16.37
C VAL A 653 -11.20 -9.89 17.76
N PRO A 654 -10.65 -10.51 18.82
CA PRO A 654 -10.86 -10.09 20.19
C PRO A 654 -10.26 -8.71 20.42
N LEU A 655 -11.02 -7.85 21.09
CA LEU A 655 -10.71 -6.44 21.32
C LEU A 655 -10.79 -6.14 22.81
N LEU A 656 -9.91 -5.27 23.29
CA LEU A 656 -9.88 -4.83 24.68
C LEU A 656 -10.26 -3.35 24.80
N LYS A 657 -10.99 -3.01 25.85
CA LYS A 657 -11.27 -1.64 26.29
C LYS A 657 -10.69 -1.43 27.69
N VAL A 658 -9.64 -0.62 27.77
CA VAL A 658 -8.93 -0.31 29.02
C VAL A 658 -8.56 1.18 29.06
N SER A 659 -8.58 1.77 30.25
CA SER A 659 -8.33 3.22 30.46
C SER A 659 -6.85 3.61 30.44
N LYS A 660 -5.94 2.64 30.61
CA LYS A 660 -4.49 2.81 30.59
C LYS A 660 -3.77 1.45 30.51
N PHE A 661 -2.48 1.50 30.18
CA PHE A 661 -1.61 0.31 30.10
C PHE A 661 -0.55 0.25 31.21
N VAL A 662 -0.43 1.31 32.01
CA VAL A 662 0.51 1.41 33.13
C VAL A 662 -0.26 1.63 34.42
N PHE A 663 0.01 0.80 35.42
CA PHE A 663 -0.69 0.75 36.70
C PHE A 663 0.30 0.79 37.86
N THR A 664 -0.19 1.22 39.02
CA THR A 664 0.42 0.88 40.31
C THR A 664 -0.26 -0.33 40.92
N ASN A 665 0.45 -1.06 41.79
CA ASN A 665 -0.04 -2.32 42.36
C ASN A 665 -1.17 -2.17 43.40
N ASN A 666 -1.50 -0.96 43.83
CA ASN A 666 -2.67 -0.67 44.64
C ASN A 666 -3.96 -0.48 43.81
N GLU A 667 -3.88 -0.69 42.49
CA GLU A 667 -5.01 -0.60 41.58
C GLU A 667 -5.58 -1.97 41.20
N THR A 668 -6.70 -1.95 40.49
CA THR A 668 -7.30 -3.12 39.86
C THR A 668 -7.21 -2.97 38.35
N LEU A 669 -6.73 -3.99 37.66
CA LEU A 669 -6.86 -4.06 36.20
C LEU A 669 -8.34 -4.32 35.87
N GLU A 670 -8.99 -3.31 35.28
CA GLU A 670 -10.35 -3.41 34.76
C GLU A 670 -10.32 -3.31 33.23
N ALA A 671 -10.71 -4.38 32.55
CA ALA A 671 -10.71 -4.43 31.10
C ALA A 671 -11.97 -5.11 30.56
N ALA A 672 -12.70 -4.42 29.69
CA ALA A 672 -13.84 -5.01 28.99
C ALA A 672 -13.38 -5.65 27.68
N VAL A 673 -13.91 -6.84 27.40
CA VAL A 673 -13.63 -7.61 26.19
C VAL A 673 -14.80 -7.49 25.21
N GLU A 674 -14.49 -7.14 23.97
CA GLU A 674 -15.41 -7.13 22.84
C GLU A 674 -14.86 -8.01 21.71
N VAL A 675 -15.69 -8.40 20.74
CA VAL A 675 -15.26 -9.07 19.51
C VAL A 675 -15.80 -8.31 18.30
N ALA A 676 -14.95 -8.16 17.28
CA ALA A 676 -15.39 -7.88 15.92
C ALA A 676 -15.34 -9.15 15.09
N HIS A 677 -16.47 -9.52 14.48
CA HIS A 677 -16.61 -10.72 13.66
C HIS A 677 -17.25 -10.40 12.32
N PHE A 678 -16.48 -10.53 11.25
CA PHE A 678 -16.89 -10.39 9.85
C PHE A 678 -16.51 -11.66 9.07
N GLY A 679 -16.81 -12.84 9.65
CA GLY A 679 -16.57 -14.14 9.04
C GLY A 679 -17.63 -14.54 8.02
N GLN A 680 -17.53 -15.78 7.53
CA GLN A 680 -18.46 -16.34 6.53
C GLN A 680 -19.88 -16.56 7.10
N ALA A 681 -19.99 -16.88 8.38
CA ALA A 681 -21.25 -17.11 9.08
C ALA A 681 -21.08 -16.79 10.58
N PRO A 682 -22.17 -16.55 11.32
CA PRO A 682 -22.11 -16.42 12.78
C PRO A 682 -21.40 -17.61 13.45
N ILE A 683 -20.68 -17.35 14.54
CA ILE A 683 -20.10 -18.40 15.38
C ILE A 683 -21.08 -18.67 16.53
N GLU A 684 -21.80 -19.78 16.42
CA GLU A 684 -22.73 -20.22 17.47
C GLU A 684 -21.95 -20.74 18.69
N ASN A 685 -22.38 -20.35 19.88
CA ASN A 685 -21.83 -20.84 21.14
C ASN A 685 -20.30 -20.65 21.29
N ALA A 686 -19.77 -19.52 20.81
CA ALA A 686 -18.34 -19.23 20.91
C ALA A 686 -17.91 -19.13 22.38
N LYS A 687 -16.83 -19.83 22.73
CA LYS A 687 -16.22 -19.80 24.06
C LYS A 687 -14.94 -18.99 23.99
N LEU A 688 -14.79 -18.04 24.91
CA LEU A 688 -13.60 -17.23 25.00
C LEU A 688 -12.92 -17.46 26.34
N SER A 689 -11.61 -17.60 26.29
CA SER A 689 -10.74 -17.76 27.45
C SER A 689 -9.69 -16.65 27.46
N TRP A 690 -9.19 -16.33 28.66
CA TRP A 690 -8.15 -15.34 28.82
C TRP A 690 -7.09 -15.79 29.82
N THR A 691 -5.85 -15.37 29.58
CA THR A 691 -4.71 -15.59 30.48
C THR A 691 -3.98 -14.28 30.72
N LEU A 692 -3.53 -14.08 31.95
CA LEU A 692 -2.61 -13.01 32.34
C LEU A 692 -1.32 -13.69 32.79
N ASN A 693 -0.24 -13.47 32.05
CA ASN A 693 1.06 -14.10 32.29
C ASN A 693 2.11 -13.04 32.61
N ASP A 694 3.08 -13.37 33.45
CA ASP A 694 4.26 -12.53 33.64
C ASP A 694 5.28 -12.69 32.50
N GLU A 695 6.37 -11.95 32.58
CA GLU A 695 7.46 -11.97 31.57
C GLU A 695 8.16 -13.34 31.46
N GLY A 696 8.13 -14.15 32.52
CA GLY A 696 8.63 -15.53 32.52
C GLY A 696 7.65 -16.54 31.92
N GLY A 697 6.45 -16.10 31.52
CA GLY A 697 5.38 -16.96 31.03
C GLY A 697 4.59 -17.67 32.14
N VAL A 698 4.80 -17.31 33.40
CA VAL A 698 4.04 -17.86 34.53
C VAL A 698 2.64 -17.26 34.53
N ASN A 699 1.63 -18.11 34.58
CA ASN A 699 0.23 -17.68 34.64
C ASN A 699 -0.08 -17.10 36.03
N VAL A 700 -0.29 -15.79 36.10
CA VAL A 700 -0.68 -15.09 37.34
C VAL A 700 -2.20 -15.06 37.53
N ALA A 701 -2.96 -15.12 36.43
CA ALA A 701 -4.40 -15.30 36.45
C ALA A 701 -4.92 -15.88 35.12
N LYS A 702 -6.10 -16.48 35.14
CA LYS A 702 -6.82 -16.94 33.96
C LYS A 702 -8.31 -17.01 34.23
N GLY A 703 -9.11 -17.00 33.17
CA GLY A 703 -10.55 -17.17 33.28
C GLY A 703 -11.20 -17.54 31.94
N ASN A 704 -12.49 -17.82 32.01
CA ASN A 704 -13.34 -18.10 30.85
C ASN A 704 -14.56 -17.20 30.91
N PHE A 705 -15.07 -16.80 29.75
CA PHE A 705 -16.35 -16.12 29.63
C PHE A 705 -17.47 -17.14 29.37
N ASN A 706 -18.71 -16.75 29.68
CA ASN A 706 -19.87 -17.54 29.30
C ASN A 706 -19.94 -17.65 27.75
N PRO A 707 -20.35 -18.81 27.20
CA PRO A 707 -20.49 -18.95 25.77
C PRO A 707 -21.43 -17.90 25.18
N LYS A 708 -21.09 -17.36 24.01
CA LYS A 708 -21.86 -16.30 23.36
C LYS A 708 -21.91 -16.50 21.85
N ALA A 709 -23.06 -16.23 21.23
CA ALA A 709 -23.16 -16.18 19.78
C ALA A 709 -22.46 -14.93 19.25
N LEU A 710 -21.57 -15.11 18.26
CA LEU A 710 -20.90 -14.01 17.57
C LEU A 710 -21.57 -13.79 16.22
N ALA A 711 -22.48 -12.82 16.15
CA ALA A 711 -23.08 -12.38 14.89
C ALA A 711 -22.04 -11.72 13.97
N VAL A 712 -22.33 -11.64 12.67
CA VAL A 712 -21.44 -10.98 11.68
C VAL A 712 -21.54 -9.46 11.82
N THR A 713 -20.90 -8.90 12.84
CA THR A 713 -20.87 -7.48 13.20
C THR A 713 -19.66 -7.16 14.09
N ASN A 714 -19.48 -5.89 14.45
CA ASN A 714 -18.56 -5.46 15.49
C ASN A 714 -19.25 -5.06 16.80
N CYS A 715 -18.45 -4.64 17.79
CA CYS A 715 -18.89 -4.21 19.13
C CYS A 715 -19.65 -5.30 19.92
N ILE A 716 -19.32 -6.58 19.71
CA ILE A 716 -19.97 -7.68 20.42
C ILE A 716 -19.37 -7.78 21.83
N ALA A 717 -20.05 -7.25 22.84
CA ALA A 717 -19.59 -7.33 24.22
C ALA A 717 -19.50 -8.78 24.71
N ILE A 718 -18.38 -9.18 25.32
CA ILE A 718 -18.16 -10.54 25.85
C ILE A 718 -18.26 -10.58 27.36
N GLY A 719 -17.53 -9.69 28.04
CA GLY A 719 -17.50 -9.62 29.50
C GLY A 719 -16.39 -8.70 30.00
N GLU A 720 -16.21 -8.67 31.31
CA GLU A 720 -15.19 -7.87 31.99
C GLU A 720 -14.17 -8.76 32.70
N ILE A 721 -12.91 -8.32 32.68
CA ILE A 721 -11.82 -8.88 33.47
C ILE A 721 -11.53 -7.88 34.58
N LYS A 722 -11.56 -8.36 35.83
CA LYS A 722 -11.19 -7.60 37.02
C LYS A 722 -10.14 -8.38 37.79
N PHE A 723 -8.95 -7.81 37.93
CA PHE A 723 -7.85 -8.46 38.62
C PHE A 723 -7.13 -7.47 39.56
N PRO A 724 -7.21 -7.66 40.89
CA PRO A 724 -6.48 -6.84 41.84
C PRO A 724 -4.97 -6.99 41.65
N LEU A 725 -4.24 -5.88 41.56
CA LEU A 725 -2.81 -5.90 41.29
C LEU A 725 -1.94 -5.97 42.56
N SER A 726 -2.56 -6.08 43.74
CA SER A 726 -1.86 -6.07 45.04
C SER A 726 -0.85 -7.21 45.23
N GLY A 727 -1.03 -8.33 44.52
CA GLY A 727 -0.07 -9.43 44.50
C GLY A 727 1.22 -9.13 43.73
N ILE A 728 1.24 -8.09 42.90
CA ILE A 728 2.40 -7.69 42.10
C ILE A 728 3.24 -6.69 42.91
N THR A 729 4.16 -7.22 43.71
CA THR A 729 4.94 -6.41 44.68
C THR A 729 6.25 -5.85 44.13
N LYS A 730 6.65 -6.26 42.92
CA LYS A 730 7.82 -5.75 42.19
C LYS A 730 7.36 -5.21 40.84
N ALA A 731 8.16 -4.31 40.27
CA ALA A 731 7.94 -3.85 38.91
C ALA A 731 7.84 -5.06 37.96
N ALA A 732 6.74 -5.15 37.21
CA ALA A 732 6.46 -6.29 36.34
C ALA A 732 5.83 -5.86 35.02
N LYS A 733 6.17 -6.60 33.95
CA LYS A 733 5.43 -6.62 32.69
C LYS A 733 4.50 -7.83 32.71
N LEU A 734 3.22 -7.60 32.44
CA LEU A 734 2.19 -8.63 32.33
C LEU A 734 1.64 -8.66 30.91
N LYS A 735 1.32 -9.85 30.40
CA LYS A 735 0.71 -10.06 29.10
C LYS A 735 -0.68 -10.66 29.27
N LEU A 736 -1.71 -9.91 28.88
CA LEU A 736 -3.08 -10.40 28.77
C LEU A 736 -3.29 -10.98 27.38
N GLU A 737 -3.70 -12.23 27.27
CA GLU A 737 -4.14 -12.85 26.01
C GLU A 737 -5.61 -13.25 26.12
N VAL A 738 -6.37 -12.99 25.05
CA VAL A 738 -7.76 -13.45 24.88
C VAL A 738 -7.83 -14.32 23.63
N THR A 739 -8.40 -15.52 23.76
CA THR A 739 -8.54 -16.50 22.68
C THR A 739 -9.99 -16.92 22.48
N ILE A 740 -10.37 -17.26 21.25
CA ILE A 740 -11.63 -17.93 20.94
C ILE A 740 -11.34 -19.43 20.79
N ASP A 741 -11.84 -20.23 21.73
CA ASP A 741 -11.51 -21.65 21.86
C ASP A 741 -11.86 -22.44 20.58
N GLY A 742 -10.96 -23.34 20.18
CA GLY A 742 -11.14 -24.16 18.99
C GLY A 742 -10.92 -23.43 17.65
N THR A 743 -10.43 -22.19 17.68
CA THR A 743 -10.12 -21.39 16.48
C THR A 743 -8.68 -20.87 16.51
N GLU A 744 -8.22 -20.25 15.41
CA GLU A 744 -6.94 -19.52 15.37
C GLU A 744 -7.03 -18.10 15.95
N PHE A 745 -8.22 -17.61 16.31
CA PHE A 745 -8.45 -16.21 16.65
C PHE A 745 -8.03 -15.90 18.09
N ALA A 746 -7.09 -14.96 18.21
CA ALA A 746 -6.53 -14.51 19.48
C ALA A 746 -5.97 -13.10 19.35
N ASN A 747 -5.94 -12.36 20.45
CA ASN A 747 -5.25 -11.07 20.55
C ASN A 747 -4.68 -10.89 21.98
N ASP A 748 -3.70 -9.99 22.12
CA ASP A 748 -2.93 -9.83 23.35
C ASP A 748 -2.46 -8.40 23.62
N TRP A 749 -2.30 -8.03 24.89
CA TRP A 749 -1.89 -6.69 25.32
C TRP A 749 -0.89 -6.77 26.46
N ASN A 750 0.13 -5.92 26.40
CA ASN A 750 1.11 -5.78 27.47
C ASN A 750 0.67 -4.69 28.47
N PHE A 751 0.90 -4.95 29.74
CA PHE A 751 0.62 -4.06 30.87
C PHE A 751 1.85 -3.94 31.76
N TRP A 752 2.07 -2.78 32.35
CA TRP A 752 3.13 -2.55 33.31
C TRP A 752 2.54 -2.23 34.67
N VAL A 753 3.04 -2.90 35.69
CA VAL A 753 2.58 -2.74 37.07
C VAL A 753 3.78 -2.40 37.93
N TYR A 754 3.72 -1.24 38.58
CA TYR A 754 4.78 -0.73 39.45
C TYR A 754 4.33 -0.67 40.91
N PRO A 755 5.23 -0.83 41.90
CA PRO A 755 4.88 -0.64 43.30
C PRO A 755 4.38 0.79 43.55
N ALA A 756 3.22 0.93 44.21
CA ALA A 756 2.68 2.24 44.59
C ALA A 756 3.60 2.98 45.59
N HIS A 757 4.37 2.22 46.37
CA HIS A 757 5.38 2.74 47.28
C HIS A 757 6.71 2.06 46.99
N LEU A 758 7.69 2.86 46.58
CA LEU A 758 9.05 2.42 46.35
C LEU A 758 9.85 2.47 47.67
N PRO A 759 10.82 1.57 47.89
CA PRO A 759 11.70 1.62 49.06
C PRO A 759 12.42 2.97 49.16
N ALA A 760 12.53 3.51 50.38
CA ALA A 760 13.30 4.72 50.62
C ALA A 760 14.77 4.50 50.22
N VAL A 761 15.31 5.39 49.39
CA VAL A 761 16.67 5.32 48.90
C VAL A 761 17.55 6.32 49.64
N LYS A 762 18.45 5.83 50.51
CA LYS A 762 19.51 6.66 51.09
C LYS A 762 20.69 6.73 50.11
N SER A 763 20.67 7.72 49.24
CA SER A 763 21.65 7.88 48.16
C SER A 763 22.86 8.72 48.59
N ASN A 764 24.07 8.27 48.22
CA ASN A 764 25.28 9.09 48.21
C ASN A 764 25.48 9.80 46.85
N VAL A 765 24.55 9.63 45.90
CA VAL A 765 24.56 10.30 44.60
C VAL A 765 24.10 11.74 44.77
N TYR A 766 24.86 12.69 44.25
CA TYR A 766 24.42 14.08 44.20
C TYR A 766 23.40 14.28 43.07
N TYR A 767 22.15 14.55 43.44
CA TYR A 767 21.10 14.95 42.51
C TYR A 767 21.16 16.46 42.25
N CYS A 768 21.18 16.84 40.98
CA CYS A 768 21.12 18.25 40.56
C CYS A 768 20.27 18.40 39.30
N THR A 769 19.83 19.64 39.03
CA THR A 769 19.08 19.97 37.80
C THR A 769 19.88 20.86 36.85
N SER A 770 21.12 21.18 37.19
CA SER A 770 22.08 21.92 36.38
C SER A 770 23.47 21.44 36.75
N LEU A 771 24.40 21.50 35.79
CA LEU A 771 25.79 21.16 36.03
C LEU A 771 26.49 22.28 36.82
N ASP A 772 26.13 22.41 38.09
CA ASP A 772 26.57 23.47 39.02
C ASP A 772 27.99 23.23 39.59
N ASP A 773 28.51 24.20 40.36
CA ASP A 773 29.84 24.10 40.96
C ASP A 773 29.96 22.94 41.96
N LYS A 774 28.85 22.56 42.60
CA LYS A 774 28.81 21.40 43.49
C LYS A 774 28.93 20.10 42.71
N ALA A 775 28.25 19.96 41.57
CA ALA A 775 28.39 18.82 40.67
C ALA A 775 29.83 18.70 40.18
N ARG A 776 30.47 19.83 39.82
CA ARG A 776 31.89 19.87 39.45
C ARG A 776 32.79 19.36 40.58
N SER A 777 32.60 19.83 41.81
CA SER A 777 33.38 19.38 42.97
C SER A 777 33.19 17.88 43.23
N VAL A 778 31.94 17.41 43.27
CA VAL A 778 31.62 15.99 43.51
C VAL A 778 32.28 15.09 42.47
N LEU A 779 32.23 15.47 41.19
CA LEU A 779 32.89 14.73 40.11
C LEU A 779 34.43 14.78 40.22
N ALA A 780 35.00 15.92 40.60
CA ALA A 780 36.44 16.06 40.81
C ALA A 780 36.96 15.21 41.98
N ASP A 781 36.12 15.00 43.00
CA ASP A 781 36.40 14.20 44.19
C ASP A 781 36.11 12.70 44.01
N GLY A 782 35.64 12.28 42.84
CA GLY A 782 35.37 10.87 42.53
C GLY A 782 33.95 10.37 42.86
N GLY A 783 33.04 11.28 43.21
CA GLY A 783 31.65 10.96 43.52
C GLY A 783 30.75 10.73 42.31
N ASN A 784 29.51 10.34 42.59
CA ASN A 784 28.48 10.07 41.60
C ASN A 784 27.48 11.24 41.52
N VAL A 785 27.14 11.67 40.30
CA VAL A 785 26.16 12.74 40.06
C VAL A 785 25.03 12.24 39.18
N PHE A 786 23.78 12.53 39.56
CA PHE A 786 22.60 12.40 38.70
C PHE A 786 22.12 13.79 38.31
N LEU A 787 22.19 14.11 37.03
CA LEU A 787 21.76 15.38 36.47
C LEU A 787 20.43 15.20 35.72
N ASN A 788 19.34 15.68 36.32
CA ASN A 788 18.06 15.80 35.63
C ASN A 788 18.01 17.13 34.85
N ALA A 789 18.23 17.03 33.55
CA ALA A 789 18.34 18.12 32.61
C ALA A 789 17.02 18.47 31.88
N ALA A 790 15.88 17.91 32.31
CA ALA A 790 14.60 18.13 31.67
C ALA A 790 14.25 19.62 31.57
N GLY A 791 13.87 20.06 30.36
CA GLY A 791 13.51 21.44 30.05
C GLY A 791 14.70 22.40 29.89
N LYS A 792 15.94 21.92 30.01
CA LYS A 792 17.16 22.76 29.98
C LYS A 792 18.11 22.43 28.83
N ILE A 793 17.77 21.49 27.94
CA ILE A 793 18.64 21.13 26.82
C ILE A 793 18.66 22.25 25.76
N VAL A 794 19.86 22.65 25.35
CA VAL A 794 20.06 23.60 24.23
C VAL A 794 20.50 22.86 22.97
N LYS A 795 21.47 21.94 23.08
CA LYS A 795 21.96 21.11 21.98
C LYS A 795 21.05 19.90 21.75
N GLY A 796 20.23 19.95 20.71
CA GLY A 796 19.19 18.94 20.42
C GLY A 796 17.76 19.47 20.61
N LYS A 797 17.57 20.73 21.04
CA LYS A 797 16.24 21.35 21.21
C LYS A 797 15.39 21.39 19.93
N GLU A 798 16.04 21.37 18.77
CA GLU A 798 15.42 21.34 17.45
C GLU A 798 14.83 19.98 17.08
N VAL A 799 15.15 18.92 17.83
CA VAL A 799 14.56 17.60 17.66
C VAL A 799 13.28 17.53 18.49
N VAL A 800 12.13 17.55 17.83
CA VAL A 800 10.84 17.40 18.49
C VAL A 800 10.51 15.90 18.59
N GLN A 801 10.62 15.37 19.81
CA GLN A 801 10.29 13.98 20.10
C GLN A 801 8.83 13.84 20.52
N SER A 802 8.18 12.78 20.03
CA SER A 802 6.89 12.32 20.55
C SER A 802 6.89 10.81 20.68
N PHE A 803 5.89 10.24 21.36
CA PHE A 803 5.75 8.77 21.38
C PHE A 803 5.35 8.22 20.00
N LEU A 804 4.63 8.99 19.19
CA LEU A 804 4.37 8.63 17.80
C LEU A 804 5.64 8.81 16.96
N PRO A 805 5.93 7.88 16.04
CA PRO A 805 7.05 8.02 15.12
C PRO A 805 6.74 9.07 14.05
N VAL A 806 7.76 9.43 13.26
CA VAL A 806 7.64 10.25 12.04
C VAL A 806 6.41 9.83 11.22
N PHE A 807 5.58 10.81 10.87
CA PHE A 807 4.45 10.64 9.97
C PHE A 807 4.94 10.75 8.52
N TRP A 808 4.65 9.74 7.70
CA TRP A 808 4.95 9.66 6.26
C TRP A 808 6.44 9.70 5.88
N ASN A 809 7.06 10.87 6.03
CA ASN A 809 8.48 11.14 6.11
C ASN A 809 8.68 12.64 6.39
N THR A 810 9.85 13.00 6.89
CA THR A 810 10.13 14.39 7.24
C THR A 810 10.43 15.27 6.02
N SER A 811 11.04 14.75 4.94
CA SER A 811 11.41 15.54 3.75
C SER A 811 10.19 16.13 3.02
N TRP A 812 9.19 15.30 2.70
CA TRP A 812 7.95 15.71 2.03
C TRP A 812 7.15 16.76 2.81
N PHE A 813 7.18 16.64 4.14
CA PHE A 813 6.50 17.54 5.05
C PHE A 813 7.41 18.64 5.60
N LYS A 814 8.52 18.94 4.93
CA LYS A 814 9.43 20.07 5.27
C LYS A 814 9.90 20.05 6.72
N MET A 815 10.29 18.86 7.19
CA MET A 815 10.70 18.59 8.57
C MET A 815 9.65 18.99 9.60
N ARG A 816 8.37 18.77 9.27
CA ARG A 816 7.32 18.86 10.26
C ARG A 816 7.53 17.75 11.31
N PRO A 817 7.39 18.07 12.61
CA PRO A 817 7.55 17.08 13.67
C PRO A 817 6.41 16.04 13.67
N PRO A 818 6.61 14.87 14.31
CA PRO A 818 7.78 14.48 15.10
C PRO A 818 9.02 14.13 14.27
N HIS A 819 10.20 14.22 14.89
CA HIS A 819 11.49 13.95 14.23
C HIS A 819 12.09 12.57 14.57
N THR A 820 11.51 11.85 15.53
CA THR A 820 12.03 10.58 16.04
C THR A 820 11.16 9.40 15.64
N LEU A 821 11.72 8.19 15.65
CA LEU A 821 11.06 6.94 15.25
C LEU A 821 10.85 5.96 16.43
N GLY A 822 11.09 6.41 17.65
CA GLY A 822 11.07 5.59 18.87
C GLY A 822 12.40 5.67 19.60
N ILE A 823 12.65 4.71 20.49
CA ILE A 823 13.91 4.56 21.22
C ILE A 823 14.55 3.21 20.96
N LEU A 824 15.88 3.16 21.13
CA LEU A 824 16.68 1.96 21.28
C LEU A 824 17.31 1.97 22.70
N CYS A 825 17.24 0.84 23.39
CA CYS A 825 18.01 0.62 24.62
C CYS A 825 18.42 -0.86 24.72
N ASP A 826 19.38 -1.17 25.60
CA ASP A 826 19.71 -2.56 25.94
C ASP A 826 18.94 -2.97 27.21
N PRO A 827 17.92 -3.84 27.11
CA PRO A 827 17.14 -4.25 28.29
C PRO A 827 17.96 -5.04 29.32
N LYS A 828 19.15 -5.54 28.95
CA LYS A 828 20.07 -6.22 29.87
C LYS A 828 20.97 -5.24 30.63
N HIS A 829 20.99 -3.96 30.28
CA HIS A 829 21.76 -2.95 30.99
C HIS A 829 21.31 -2.87 32.45
N ALA A 830 22.25 -2.84 33.41
CA ALA A 830 21.94 -2.87 34.84
C ALA A 830 21.05 -1.70 35.30
N ALA A 831 21.06 -0.59 34.56
CA ALA A 831 20.13 0.54 34.70
C ALA A 831 18.64 0.15 34.65
N PHE A 832 18.27 -0.94 33.96
CA PHE A 832 16.88 -1.40 33.82
C PHE A 832 16.52 -2.58 34.73
N LYS A 833 17.42 -2.98 35.65
CA LYS A 833 17.19 -4.13 36.55
C LYS A 833 15.87 -4.06 37.32
N ASN A 834 15.42 -2.85 37.67
CA ASN A 834 14.15 -2.62 38.36
C ASN A 834 13.11 -1.93 37.46
N PHE A 835 13.26 -1.99 36.14
CA PHE A 835 12.36 -1.40 35.16
C PHE A 835 12.17 -2.36 33.97
N PRO A 836 11.17 -3.28 34.03
CA PRO A 836 10.91 -4.23 32.96
C PRO A 836 10.66 -3.52 31.62
N THR A 837 11.49 -3.83 30.63
CA THR A 837 11.46 -3.22 29.31
C THR A 837 12.06 -4.15 28.28
N ASP A 838 11.72 -3.91 27.02
CA ASP A 838 12.43 -4.44 25.86
C ASP A 838 13.35 -3.37 25.27
N TYR A 839 14.03 -3.73 24.17
CA TYR A 839 14.97 -2.87 23.43
C TYR A 839 14.30 -1.70 22.67
N HIS A 840 12.98 -1.53 22.78
CA HIS A 840 12.18 -0.61 21.97
C HIS A 840 11.07 0.09 22.76
N SER A 841 10.43 1.07 22.11
CA SER A 841 9.24 1.74 22.65
C SER A 841 8.07 0.77 22.82
N GLU A 842 7.43 0.85 23.97
CA GLU A 842 6.22 0.13 24.41
C GLU A 842 5.40 1.11 25.28
N MET A 843 4.18 0.74 25.73
CA MET A 843 3.26 1.71 26.34
C MET A 843 3.78 2.40 27.62
N GLN A 844 4.63 1.74 28.40
CA GLN A 844 5.28 2.33 29.59
C GLN A 844 6.22 3.47 29.25
N TRP A 845 6.80 3.48 28.06
CA TRP A 845 7.69 4.55 27.64
C TRP A 845 6.96 5.86 27.34
N TRP A 846 5.64 5.82 27.11
CA TRP A 846 4.86 6.98 26.67
C TRP A 846 5.11 8.21 27.56
N GLU A 847 4.96 8.10 28.89
CA GLU A 847 5.12 9.26 29.78
C GLU A 847 6.57 9.75 29.90
N ILE A 848 7.55 8.88 29.64
CA ILE A 848 8.99 9.20 29.73
C ILE A 848 9.47 9.89 28.45
N VAL A 849 8.98 9.47 27.27
CA VAL A 849 9.51 9.93 25.98
C VAL A 849 8.62 11.00 25.33
N ASN A 850 7.31 11.00 25.58
CA ASN A 850 6.39 11.90 24.89
C ASN A 850 6.68 13.36 25.29
N LYS A 851 7.04 14.20 24.31
CA LYS A 851 7.38 15.61 24.50
C LYS A 851 8.61 15.87 25.38
N SER A 852 9.44 14.85 25.62
CA SER A 852 10.74 15.03 26.28
C SER A 852 11.74 15.69 25.33
N GLN A 853 12.61 16.54 25.88
CA GLN A 853 13.77 17.03 25.13
C GLN A 853 14.76 15.88 24.92
N VAL A 854 15.56 15.98 23.86
CA VAL A 854 16.66 15.05 23.58
C VAL A 854 17.97 15.82 23.49
N MET A 855 19.06 15.13 23.79
CA MET A 855 20.41 15.65 23.71
C MET A 855 21.05 15.21 22.40
N ASN A 856 21.65 16.14 21.65
CA ASN A 856 22.47 15.80 20.48
C ASN A 856 23.94 15.65 20.91
N LEU A 857 24.50 14.48 20.64
CA LEU A 857 25.82 14.02 21.08
C LEU A 857 26.90 14.19 20.00
N GLU A 858 26.76 15.16 19.10
CA GLU A 858 27.70 15.43 17.99
C GLU A 858 29.15 15.69 18.45
N ASP A 859 29.33 16.16 19.69
CA ASP A 859 30.63 16.46 20.31
C ASP A 859 31.17 15.36 21.22
N PHE A 860 30.44 14.24 21.35
CA PHE A 860 30.82 13.13 22.21
C PHE A 860 31.77 12.17 21.47
N PRO A 861 32.60 11.40 22.21
CA PRO A 861 33.53 10.45 21.62
C PRO A 861 32.88 9.52 20.59
N SER A 862 33.64 9.15 19.57
CA SER A 862 33.22 8.09 18.64
C SER A 862 32.96 6.79 19.41
N GLY A 863 31.95 6.04 18.99
CA GLY A 863 31.47 4.84 19.62
C GLY A 863 30.58 5.09 20.85
N PHE A 864 30.45 6.31 21.36
CA PHE A 864 29.60 6.60 22.52
C PHE A 864 28.17 6.11 22.28
N ARG A 865 27.62 5.37 23.24
CA ARG A 865 26.25 4.83 23.23
C ARG A 865 25.53 5.24 24.51
N PRO A 866 24.36 5.89 24.43
CA PRO A 866 23.59 6.25 25.61
C PRO A 866 22.83 5.04 26.17
N ILE A 867 22.31 5.15 27.39
CA ILE A 867 21.47 4.12 28.03
C ILE A 867 20.11 4.04 27.32
N ILE A 868 19.54 5.20 26.96
CA ILE A 868 18.31 5.32 26.17
C ILE A 868 18.58 6.25 24.99
N GLN A 869 18.49 5.70 23.77
CA GLN A 869 18.76 6.41 22.52
C GLN A 869 17.46 6.67 21.75
N PRO A 870 17.00 7.92 21.63
CA PRO A 870 16.04 8.27 20.59
C PRO A 870 16.60 7.96 19.20
N ILE A 871 15.76 7.37 18.34
CA ILE A 871 16.11 7.10 16.95
C ILE A 871 15.66 8.31 16.12
N ASP A 872 16.61 9.01 15.50
CA ASP A 872 16.33 10.18 14.67
C ASP A 872 15.77 9.78 13.30
N THR A 873 15.19 10.75 12.58
CA THR A 873 14.86 10.58 11.16
C THR A 873 16.10 10.27 10.34
N TRP A 874 15.98 9.32 9.41
CA TRP A 874 17.08 8.88 8.54
C TRP A 874 17.58 9.95 7.57
N PHE A 875 16.85 11.07 7.44
CA PHE A 875 17.30 12.23 6.67
C PHE A 875 18.41 13.01 7.38
N LEU A 876 18.50 12.95 8.70
CA LEU A 876 19.47 13.71 9.50
C LEU A 876 20.43 12.84 10.31
N ASN A 877 20.00 11.65 10.76
CA ASN A 877 20.81 10.70 11.52
C ASN A 877 21.60 11.33 12.68
N ARG A 878 21.01 12.28 13.42
CA ARG A 878 21.68 12.89 14.58
C ARG A 878 21.91 11.84 15.67
N ARG A 879 23.05 11.91 16.36
CA ARG A 879 23.37 11.03 17.50
C ARG A 879 22.62 11.53 18.73
N LEU A 880 21.47 10.94 19.04
CA LEU A 880 20.61 11.43 20.12
C LEU A 880 20.78 10.63 21.42
N ALA A 881 20.46 11.26 22.55
CA ALA A 881 20.31 10.60 23.84
C ALA A 881 19.15 11.18 24.65
N LEU A 882 18.44 10.30 25.34
CA LEU A 882 17.47 10.67 26.37
C LEU A 882 18.08 10.50 27.78
N VAL A 883 18.82 9.41 27.97
CA VAL A 883 19.60 9.15 29.18
C VAL A 883 20.96 8.57 28.80
N PHE A 884 22.04 9.12 29.34
CA PHE A 884 23.39 8.58 29.15
C PHE A 884 24.18 8.54 30.46
N GLU A 885 25.26 7.76 30.45
CA GLU A 885 26.25 7.74 31.52
C GLU A 885 27.67 8.01 31.00
N ALA A 886 28.53 8.56 31.85
CA ALA A 886 29.94 8.79 31.54
C ALA A 886 30.81 8.87 32.80
N LYS A 887 32.11 8.59 32.64
CA LYS A 887 33.15 9.06 33.56
C LYS A 887 33.46 10.51 33.23
N VAL A 888 33.49 11.37 34.25
CA VAL A 888 33.79 12.81 34.10
C VAL A 888 34.76 13.20 35.20
N GLY A 889 36.01 13.50 34.83
CA GLY A 889 37.08 13.65 35.82
C GLY A 889 37.31 12.34 36.58
N LYS A 890 37.36 12.40 37.91
CA LYS A 890 37.52 11.19 38.75
C LYS A 890 36.19 10.49 39.03
N GLY A 891 35.07 11.17 38.82
CA GLY A 891 33.72 10.73 39.18
C GLY A 891 32.94 10.15 38.02
N LYS A 892 31.66 9.86 38.30
CA LYS A 892 30.72 9.25 37.35
C LYS A 892 29.42 10.04 37.30
N LEU A 893 28.84 10.13 36.12
CA LEU A 893 27.68 10.97 35.83
C LEU A 893 26.61 10.15 35.10
N VAL A 894 25.35 10.32 35.50
CA VAL A 894 24.17 10.02 34.68
C VAL A 894 23.48 11.33 34.35
N VAL A 895 23.14 11.54 33.08
CA VAL A 895 22.36 12.70 32.62
C VAL A 895 21.06 12.21 32.01
N SER A 896 19.94 12.81 32.40
CA SER A 896 18.62 12.54 31.83
C SER A 896 17.99 13.83 31.28
N SER A 897 17.59 13.85 30.02
CA SER A 897 16.74 14.90 29.46
C SER A 897 15.24 14.59 29.58
N ALA A 898 14.88 13.34 29.93
CA ALA A 898 13.55 13.01 30.42
C ALA A 898 13.36 13.55 31.84
N ASN A 899 12.13 13.96 32.16
CA ASN A 899 11.80 14.44 33.49
C ASN A 899 11.77 13.27 34.49
N LEU A 900 12.85 13.10 35.26
CA LEU A 900 13.03 12.04 36.24
C LEU A 900 13.43 12.64 37.60
N SER A 901 12.48 12.74 38.52
CA SER A 901 12.66 13.38 39.83
C SER A 901 11.95 12.60 40.93
N PRO A 902 12.46 12.64 42.18
CA PRO A 902 11.74 12.07 43.34
C PRO A 902 10.39 12.74 43.60
N ASP A 903 10.18 13.98 43.13
CA ASP A 903 8.99 14.78 43.41
C ASP A 903 7.84 14.56 42.41
N LEU A 904 8.07 13.74 41.38
CA LEU A 904 7.05 13.41 40.39
C LEU A 904 5.87 12.71 41.06
N LYS A 905 4.65 13.02 40.63
CA LYS A 905 3.40 12.38 41.05
C LYS A 905 2.68 11.84 39.81
N ASP A 906 1.84 10.83 40.01
CA ASP A 906 0.96 10.25 38.98
C ASP A 906 1.67 9.82 37.67
N THR A 907 2.96 9.49 37.77
CA THR A 907 3.85 9.09 36.65
C THR A 907 4.67 7.86 37.05
N PRO A 908 4.00 6.70 37.19
CA PRO A 908 4.59 5.53 37.82
C PRO A 908 5.76 4.94 37.01
N ALA A 909 5.77 5.04 35.67
CA ALA A 909 6.91 4.57 34.87
C ALA A 909 8.14 5.47 35.08
N SER A 910 7.94 6.78 35.14
CA SER A 910 9.01 7.77 35.36
C SER A 910 9.61 7.63 36.74
N GLN A 911 8.78 7.46 37.77
CA GLN A 911 9.22 7.17 39.13
C GLN A 911 9.99 5.84 39.21
N GLN A 912 9.49 4.78 38.56
CA GLN A 912 10.16 3.48 38.55
C GLN A 912 11.51 3.55 37.82
N LEU A 913 11.59 4.22 36.67
CA LEU A 913 12.84 4.37 35.93
C LEU A 913 13.86 5.17 36.76
N TYR A 914 13.43 6.27 37.40
CA TYR A 914 14.29 7.04 38.30
C TYR A 914 14.83 6.17 39.44
N PHE A 915 13.96 5.38 40.08
CA PHE A 915 14.38 4.42 41.11
C PHE A 915 15.39 3.40 40.58
N SER A 916 15.14 2.82 39.40
CA SER A 916 16.04 1.85 38.79
C SER A 916 17.43 2.46 38.50
N LEU A 917 17.49 3.70 38.00
CA LEU A 917 18.73 4.43 37.78
C LEU A 917 19.48 4.73 39.09
N GLN A 918 18.77 5.16 40.14
CA GLN A 918 19.39 5.38 41.45
C GLN A 918 19.98 4.09 42.03
N GLN A 919 19.24 2.98 41.98
CA GLN A 919 19.73 1.68 42.43
C GLN A 919 20.97 1.23 41.65
N TYR A 920 20.96 1.44 40.33
CA TYR A 920 22.11 1.17 39.48
C TYR A 920 23.33 2.01 39.91
N MET A 921 23.17 3.33 40.06
CA MET A 921 24.26 4.25 40.40
C MET A 921 24.87 4.03 41.79
N MET A 922 24.14 3.42 42.72
CA MET A 922 24.64 3.03 44.04
C MET A 922 25.29 1.64 44.06
N SER A 923 25.21 0.89 42.96
CA SER A 923 25.75 -0.46 42.88
C SER A 923 27.15 -0.48 42.27
N ASP A 924 27.89 -1.57 42.52
CA ASP A 924 29.19 -1.81 41.91
C ASP A 924 29.13 -1.99 40.38
N GLN A 925 27.92 -2.19 39.84
CA GLN A 925 27.70 -2.27 38.39
C GLN A 925 27.72 -0.91 37.71
N PHE A 926 27.61 0.21 38.45
CA PHE A 926 27.74 1.55 37.87
C PHE A 926 29.20 1.83 37.51
N ASN A 927 29.57 1.44 36.30
CA ASN A 927 30.90 1.58 35.77
C ASN A 927 30.85 2.07 34.32
N PRO A 928 30.58 3.37 34.09
CA PRO A 928 30.43 3.91 32.75
C PRO A 928 31.65 3.60 31.87
N LYS A 929 31.37 3.11 30.66
CA LYS A 929 32.41 2.69 29.71
C LYS A 929 33.19 3.89 29.15
N TYR A 930 32.49 4.99 28.88
CA TYR A 930 33.04 6.15 28.18
C TYR A 930 33.49 7.23 29.15
N GLU A 931 34.61 7.87 28.85
CA GLU A 931 35.07 9.09 29.50
C GLU A 931 34.71 10.30 28.63
N VAL A 932 34.15 11.34 29.26
CA VAL A 932 33.71 12.56 28.58
C VAL A 932 34.21 13.76 29.38
N ALA A 933 34.80 14.74 28.69
CA ALA A 933 35.25 15.96 29.33
C ALA A 933 34.07 16.74 29.94
N PHE A 934 34.25 17.34 31.11
CA PHE A 934 33.22 18.13 31.79
C PHE A 934 32.62 19.21 30.86
N ASN A 935 33.47 19.90 30.10
CA ASN A 935 33.03 20.95 29.17
C ASN A 935 32.20 20.40 28.00
N THR A 936 32.46 19.18 27.53
CA THR A 936 31.63 18.53 26.50
C THR A 936 30.22 18.26 27.02
N VAL A 937 30.09 17.82 28.28
CA VAL A 937 28.77 17.67 28.92
C VAL A 937 28.09 19.03 29.11
N LYS A 938 28.86 20.03 29.58
CA LYS A 938 28.36 21.39 29.81
C LYS A 938 27.83 22.04 28.52
N ASP A 939 28.49 21.79 27.39
CA ASP A 939 28.14 22.37 26.09
C ASP A 939 26.73 21.99 25.60
N ILE A 940 26.18 20.84 26.06
CA ILE A 940 24.78 20.46 25.80
C ILE A 940 23.79 21.57 26.23
N PHE A 941 24.16 22.35 27.25
CA PHE A 941 23.33 23.39 27.86
C PHE A 941 23.68 24.81 27.37
N GLU A 942 24.77 24.98 26.63
CA GLU A 942 25.33 26.30 26.32
C GLU A 942 25.26 26.62 24.83
N SER A 943 25.56 25.66 23.97
CA SER A 943 25.58 25.87 22.52
C SER A 943 24.48 25.07 21.81
N PRO A 944 23.93 25.60 20.71
CA PRO A 944 23.03 24.82 19.86
C PRO A 944 23.79 23.74 19.07
N SER A 945 23.04 22.82 18.45
CA SER A 945 23.61 21.85 17.51
C SER A 945 24.37 22.56 16.38
N LYS A 946 25.54 22.03 15.97
CA LYS A 946 26.37 22.59 14.89
C LYS A 946 25.64 22.59 13.55
N ILE A 947 24.87 21.54 13.29
CA ILE A 947 24.03 21.42 12.10
C ILE A 947 22.59 21.73 12.50
N GLN A 948 22.12 22.91 12.10
CA GLN A 948 20.69 23.25 12.16
C GLN A 948 20.10 23.11 10.76
N PHE A 949 18.95 22.44 10.68
CA PHE A 949 18.30 22.15 9.41
C PHE A 949 17.15 23.13 9.18
N ASP A 950 17.23 23.88 8.09
CA ASP A 950 16.16 24.77 7.62
C ASP A 950 15.60 24.24 6.30
N THR A 951 14.29 23.96 6.29
CA THR A 951 13.53 23.48 5.12
C THR A 951 12.81 24.59 4.39
N PHE A 952 12.86 25.83 4.87
CA PHE A 952 12.06 26.91 4.32
C PHE A 952 12.54 27.33 2.94
N THR A 953 11.67 27.16 1.94
CA THR A 953 11.73 27.90 0.67
C THR A 953 10.39 28.57 0.39
N LYS A 954 10.45 29.82 -0.08
CA LYS A 954 9.29 30.70 -0.34
C LYS A 954 8.34 30.16 -1.43
N ASP A 955 8.77 29.13 -2.17
CA ASP A 955 8.12 28.56 -3.35
C ASP A 955 7.30 27.29 -3.08
N SER A 956 7.10 26.97 -1.81
CA SER A 956 6.17 25.95 -1.35
C SER A 956 4.75 26.14 -1.92
N PRO A 957 4.02 25.07 -2.32
CA PRO A 957 2.60 25.19 -2.67
C PRO A 957 1.81 25.85 -1.54
N ASP A 958 0.86 26.73 -1.88
CA ASP A 958 0.16 27.61 -0.93
C ASP A 958 -0.58 26.86 0.20
N GLU A 959 -0.97 25.61 -0.07
CA GLU A 959 -1.64 24.69 0.86
C GLU A 959 -0.75 24.25 2.02
N LEU A 960 0.57 24.41 1.86
CA LEU A 960 1.61 23.98 2.79
C LEU A 960 2.44 25.15 3.33
N LYS A 961 2.00 26.39 3.11
CA LYS A 961 2.53 27.57 3.81
C LYS A 961 1.84 27.68 5.18
N PRO A 962 2.56 28.02 6.27
CA PRO A 962 1.91 28.46 7.49
C PRO A 962 0.98 29.62 7.13
N LYS A 963 -0.31 29.52 7.45
CA LYS A 963 -1.22 30.67 7.27
C LYS A 963 -0.72 31.79 8.17
N PRO A 964 -0.36 32.97 7.65
CA PRO A 964 -0.03 34.09 8.50
C PRO A 964 -1.31 34.50 9.24
N ASN A 965 -1.25 34.43 10.57
CA ASN A 965 -2.29 34.82 11.53
C ASN A 965 -3.55 33.94 11.57
N SER A 966 -3.49 32.91 12.40
CA SER A 966 -4.65 32.49 13.20
C SER A 966 -4.18 32.25 14.64
N ASN A 967 -4.02 33.37 15.37
CA ASN A 967 -4.22 33.38 16.81
C ASN A 967 -5.72 33.45 17.08
#